data_AF-A0A1Y3MYN1-F1
#
_entry.id   AF-A0A1Y3MYN1-F1
#
_cell.length_a   1.000
_cell.length_b   1.000
_cell.length_c   1.000
_cell.angle_alpha   90.00
_cell.angle_beta   90.00
_cell.angle_gamma   90.00
#
_symmetry.space_group_name_H-M   'P 1'
#
loop_
_entity.id
_entity.type
_entity.pdbx_description
1 polymer ?
#
loop_
_entity_poly.entity_id
_entity_poly.type
_entity_poly.pdbx_seq_one_letter_code
_entity_poly.pdbx_strand_id
1 'polypeptide(L)'
;MFSSVFNIEVGKIGKNTNLFDLGSNSLNTIKILTMIERELKIKLNIKDVFKYPTIASLSSHIDDILTNYQHLYLIDTIEKKNHKEFPITSQQLGIYLDSVKNPDSVLYNLPISLRLNDRVDIERIKEGFRKIFNEYSILRSKYVEKEVNDTVEINGIIDDDMSLIFEEYEYENVNTFVRPFELSKGPLIRVGFIKNEVLLLDMHHIISDGGSIVFIENELDNYYVKGSIKEVDVQFSDYAVHFDKKKRNGEFEKQIEFYKKMFDCDYNVLNIPKSEKYLIDGPKDLEENQTENMSSCSQIIDKSQSTIINKYVTDNGISKTAFFMSIYGYVLSKYSNQDSIYTSIMTANRNNYYTENMIGMFVSTLPVLLKYDNGDMSFLNMIKQNMNVLFDVYNNQDISYSELLTSLKLKKINNSFIYQPKVTFDTNDKESIFVQKEIQNTFNVKNSELINENNGNLSKFDMELCVYENENDYHISIEFNNTIYNYEMIKSILESFVEVIQQIGQFNNAMKEIEYIPLESKEMIINKFNSNVSKEENNSTYIHEFIKVSKRYPQKPAIIFNDVTINYKELDDMSNSLAYQLKQFGISRNDIVPIISERSPYFIIAAVAVSKAGGAYLPIDKNLPVDRIQYILNDVKPSIVLTYNTEKKLESFDDKFRIYNLGKHNFHDHCNEINIITEPNDLCYVIYTSGTTGQPKGTLIRHFNIYNYLRRYDDENDYCLNNLLKRDHIEHVLAITNFSFDMSQNETTYSLIHGLTIVLVDDYIINDVNLLSEYISKNGVDLIKTTPTRFKLFMENDEFKKSINVLKALILGGEDLSSDLCREIKKYSACRIYNGYGPTECSVNCTLKEIQDIDNERITIGKPICNDKMYILDKNMKPVPIGVEGEIFIGGYGVGVGYLNREKLTEERFVTCPFNIENDNHCRVMYKTGDLGKWTNNGEIIYLGRNDFQVKIHGHRIELEEINNAIKSINEIKHSIVIANSKTSGEKYLVCYYISNEDMNIKKIRNYLKLKLPMYMIPNYFQRIEEIPLSVNGKLDRKALPEPDMNDYSEEDFVKAETQTEKEISAIFSEIFNISINEVGKMTDFYEIGGD
;
A
#
# COMPACT_ATOMS: atom_id res chain seq x y z
N MET A 1 -22.36 -41.91 21.30
CA MET A 1 -22.12 -40.58 20.68
C MET A 1 -20.69 -40.47 20.18
N PHE A 2 -19.66 -40.46 21.03
CA PHE A 2 -18.29 -40.21 20.55
C PHE A 2 -17.78 -41.35 19.66
N SER A 3 -18.06 -42.61 20.06
CA SER A 3 -17.76 -43.80 19.25
C SER A 3 -18.33 -43.77 17.84
N SER A 4 -19.55 -43.25 17.67
CA SER A 4 -20.19 -43.17 16.35
C SER A 4 -19.64 -42.01 15.50
N VAL A 5 -19.27 -40.89 16.13
CA VAL A 5 -18.70 -39.74 15.40
C VAL A 5 -17.27 -40.01 14.94
N PHE A 6 -16.47 -40.69 15.76
CA PHE A 6 -15.05 -40.95 15.48
C PHE A 6 -14.77 -42.35 14.93
N ASN A 7 -15.80 -43.19 14.75
CA ASN A 7 -15.68 -44.59 14.36
C ASN A 7 -14.71 -45.40 15.26
N ILE A 8 -14.90 -45.29 16.58
CA ILE A 8 -14.09 -45.95 17.60
C ILE A 8 -14.99 -46.87 18.44
N GLU A 9 -14.55 -48.10 18.68
CA GLU A 9 -15.30 -49.06 19.51
C GLU A 9 -15.67 -48.48 20.90
N VAL A 10 -16.91 -48.76 21.34
CA VAL A 10 -17.53 -48.22 22.58
C VAL A 10 -16.73 -48.51 23.87
N GLY A 11 -15.80 -49.47 23.84
CA GLY A 11 -14.90 -49.79 24.97
C GLY A 11 -13.53 -49.12 24.94
N LYS A 12 -13.16 -48.41 23.86
CA LYS A 12 -11.83 -47.77 23.72
C LYS A 12 -11.82 -46.28 24.10
N ILE A 13 -12.97 -45.69 24.37
CA ILE A 13 -13.11 -44.30 24.82
C ILE A 13 -13.24 -44.28 26.35
N GLY A 14 -12.27 -43.67 27.02
CA GLY A 14 -12.25 -43.53 28.47
C GLY A 14 -12.87 -42.21 28.95
N LYS A 15 -13.22 -42.12 30.24
CA LYS A 15 -13.82 -40.91 30.83
C LYS A 15 -12.94 -39.64 30.73
N ASN A 16 -11.62 -39.82 30.63
CA ASN A 16 -10.64 -38.74 30.50
C ASN A 16 -10.18 -38.55 29.04
N THR A 17 -10.78 -39.26 28.09
CA THR A 17 -10.46 -39.07 26.66
C THR A 17 -10.86 -37.66 26.27
N ASN A 18 -9.89 -36.91 25.76
CA ASN A 18 -10.10 -35.58 25.23
C ASN A 18 -10.66 -35.69 23.80
N LEU A 19 -11.71 -34.93 23.51
CA LEU A 19 -12.35 -34.89 22.19
C LEU A 19 -11.35 -34.58 21.06
N PHE A 20 -10.41 -33.68 21.31
CA PHE A 20 -9.43 -33.24 20.32
C PHE A 20 -8.34 -34.29 20.06
N ASP A 21 -8.04 -35.15 21.03
CA ASP A 21 -7.15 -36.30 20.84
C ASP A 21 -7.77 -37.35 19.90
N LEU A 22 -9.10 -37.35 19.77
CA LEU A 22 -9.83 -38.20 18.83
C LEU A 22 -9.91 -37.59 17.42
N GLY A 23 -9.30 -36.43 17.19
CA GLY A 23 -9.37 -35.73 15.91
C GLY A 23 -10.65 -34.92 15.71
N SER A 24 -11.29 -34.45 16.80
CA SER A 24 -12.47 -33.57 16.67
C SER A 24 -12.12 -32.25 16.00
N ASN A 25 -12.83 -31.94 14.91
CA ASN A 25 -12.88 -30.64 14.27
C ASN A 25 -14.23 -29.96 14.58
N SER A 26 -14.42 -28.72 14.09
CA SER A 26 -15.66 -27.96 14.32
C SER A 26 -16.91 -28.72 13.87
N LEU A 27 -16.84 -29.48 12.77
CA LEU A 27 -17.96 -30.25 12.23
C LEU A 27 -18.30 -31.47 13.12
N ASN A 28 -17.29 -32.21 13.59
CA ASN A 28 -17.46 -33.30 14.54
C ASN A 28 -18.00 -32.79 15.89
N THR A 29 -17.52 -31.63 16.35
CA THR A 29 -18.02 -30.98 17.55
C THR A 29 -19.49 -30.59 17.41
N ILE A 30 -19.89 -30.01 16.26
CA ILE A 30 -21.30 -29.71 15.98
C ILE A 30 -22.13 -30.99 15.97
N LYS A 31 -21.70 -32.06 15.31
CA LYS A 31 -22.41 -33.36 15.34
C LYS A 31 -22.60 -33.87 16.76
N ILE A 32 -21.58 -33.77 17.61
CA ILE A 32 -21.66 -34.21 19.01
C ILE A 32 -22.62 -33.33 19.80
N LEU A 33 -22.58 -32.02 19.62
CA LEU A 33 -23.53 -31.08 20.22
C LEU A 33 -24.97 -31.42 19.81
N THR A 34 -25.20 -31.67 18.52
CA THR A 34 -26.50 -32.08 17.98
C THR A 34 -26.98 -33.41 18.58
N MET A 35 -26.10 -34.39 18.77
CA MET A 35 -26.45 -35.64 19.45
C MET A 35 -26.77 -35.44 20.94
N ILE A 36 -26.00 -34.59 21.64
CA ILE A 36 -26.26 -34.23 23.03
C ILE A 36 -27.62 -33.53 23.15
N GLU A 37 -27.89 -32.59 22.26
CA GLU A 37 -29.16 -31.87 22.18
C GLU A 37 -30.32 -32.87 22.02
N ARG A 38 -30.22 -33.80 21.05
CA ARG A 38 -31.26 -34.79 20.81
C ARG A 38 -31.56 -35.68 22.04
N GLU A 39 -30.51 -36.21 22.66
CA GLU A 39 -30.62 -37.27 23.68
C GLU A 39 -30.82 -36.72 25.10
N LEU A 40 -30.15 -35.61 25.45
CA LEU A 40 -30.15 -35.04 26.80
C LEU A 40 -31.09 -33.85 26.96
N LYS A 41 -31.67 -33.36 25.86
CA LYS A 41 -32.59 -32.22 25.83
C LYS A 41 -31.98 -30.89 26.30
N ILE A 42 -30.68 -30.66 26.00
CA ILE A 42 -29.92 -29.46 26.38
C ILE A 42 -29.20 -28.90 25.16
N LYS A 43 -29.28 -27.58 24.94
CA LYS A 43 -28.52 -26.89 23.89
C LYS A 43 -27.20 -26.36 24.44
N LEU A 44 -26.08 -26.98 24.06
CA LEU A 44 -24.73 -26.50 24.39
C LEU A 44 -24.12 -25.71 23.24
N ASN A 45 -23.16 -24.84 23.54
CA ASN A 45 -22.40 -24.10 22.53
C ASN A 45 -21.04 -24.78 22.28
N ILE A 46 -20.43 -24.50 21.12
CA ILE A 46 -19.08 -24.99 20.77
C ILE A 46 -18.06 -24.62 21.86
N LYS A 47 -18.19 -23.43 22.44
CA LYS A 47 -17.33 -22.95 23.54
C LYS A 47 -17.35 -23.85 24.77
N ASP A 48 -18.49 -24.48 25.08
CA ASP A 48 -18.62 -25.39 26.22
C ASP A 48 -17.80 -26.66 26.00
N VAL A 49 -17.82 -27.21 24.78
CA VAL A 49 -17.03 -28.39 24.41
C VAL A 49 -15.54 -28.09 24.43
N PHE A 50 -15.11 -26.93 23.95
CA PHE A 50 -13.70 -26.52 24.01
C PHE A 50 -13.23 -26.25 25.45
N LYS A 51 -14.11 -25.73 26.31
CA LYS A 51 -13.81 -25.49 27.73
C LYS A 51 -13.79 -26.77 28.56
N TYR A 52 -14.62 -27.75 28.21
CA TYR A 52 -14.78 -29.02 28.90
C TYR A 52 -14.54 -30.21 27.95
N PRO A 53 -13.31 -30.39 27.44
CA PRO A 53 -13.05 -31.27 26.29
C PRO A 53 -13.04 -32.77 26.61
N THR A 54 -13.01 -33.14 27.89
CA THR A 54 -13.08 -34.55 28.31
C THR A 54 -14.50 -34.94 28.66
N ILE A 55 -14.84 -36.22 28.50
CA ILE A 55 -16.18 -36.74 28.87
C ILE A 55 -16.51 -36.38 30.32
N ALA A 56 -15.59 -36.59 31.26
CA ALA A 56 -15.80 -36.29 32.68
C ALA A 56 -16.06 -34.80 32.95
N SER A 57 -15.33 -33.90 32.27
CA SER A 57 -15.55 -32.46 32.42
C SER A 57 -16.85 -32.00 31.78
N LEU A 58 -17.18 -32.52 30.59
CA LEU A 58 -18.39 -32.14 29.86
C LEU A 58 -19.63 -32.66 30.58
N SER A 59 -19.60 -33.90 31.10
CA SER A 59 -20.70 -34.46 31.87
C SER A 59 -20.93 -33.66 33.16
N SER A 60 -19.86 -33.29 33.88
CA SER A 60 -19.99 -32.48 35.10
C SER A 60 -20.61 -31.10 34.81
N HIS A 61 -20.27 -30.50 33.67
CA HIS A 61 -20.86 -29.24 33.24
C HIS A 61 -22.34 -29.38 32.84
N ILE A 62 -22.68 -30.47 32.12
CA ILE A 62 -24.05 -30.81 31.77
C ILE A 62 -24.90 -31.05 33.02
N ASP A 63 -24.39 -31.79 34.00
CA ASP A 63 -25.06 -32.07 35.26
C ASP A 63 -25.32 -30.77 36.06
N ASP A 64 -24.35 -29.84 36.06
CA ASP A 64 -24.51 -28.52 36.66
C ASP A 64 -25.59 -27.68 35.95
N ILE A 65 -25.64 -27.70 34.61
CA ILE A 65 -26.69 -27.05 33.82
C ILE A 65 -28.07 -27.64 34.16
N LEU A 66 -28.19 -28.96 34.18
CA LEU A 66 -29.43 -29.67 34.48
C LEU A 66 -29.95 -29.36 35.89
N THR A 67 -29.05 -29.14 36.84
CA THR A 67 -29.40 -28.91 38.24
C THR A 67 -29.68 -27.44 38.54
N ASN A 68 -28.89 -26.52 38.00
CA ASN A 68 -28.84 -25.12 38.44
C ASN A 68 -29.32 -24.10 37.38
N TYR A 69 -29.30 -24.44 36.08
CA TYR A 69 -29.48 -23.47 34.99
C TYR A 69 -30.43 -23.94 33.87
N GLN A 70 -31.34 -24.88 34.19
CA GLN A 70 -32.16 -25.60 33.21
C GLN A 70 -32.90 -24.68 32.22
N HIS A 71 -33.30 -23.47 32.63
CA HIS A 71 -34.01 -22.50 31.78
C HIS A 71 -33.14 -21.79 30.74
N LEU A 72 -31.81 -21.71 30.91
CA LEU A 72 -30.89 -20.99 30.03
C LEU A 72 -30.40 -21.84 28.84
N TYR A 73 -30.61 -23.16 28.89
CA TYR A 73 -30.08 -24.13 27.93
C TYR A 73 -31.18 -25.01 27.30
N LEU A 74 -32.43 -24.55 27.32
CA LEU A 74 -33.57 -25.24 26.72
C LEU A 74 -33.42 -25.34 25.19
N ILE A 75 -33.87 -26.46 24.64
CA ILE A 75 -33.90 -26.69 23.19
C ILE A 75 -34.95 -25.83 22.54
N ASP A 76 -34.57 -25.33 21.37
CA ASP A 76 -35.47 -24.66 20.46
C ASP A 76 -36.23 -25.71 19.64
N THR A 77 -37.52 -25.88 19.91
CA THR A 77 -38.33 -26.96 19.31
C THR A 77 -39.12 -26.42 18.12
N ILE A 78 -38.97 -27.08 16.96
CA ILE A 78 -39.71 -26.76 15.75
C ILE A 78 -40.96 -27.65 15.69
N GLU A 79 -42.14 -27.05 15.63
CA GLU A 79 -43.40 -27.78 15.49
C GLU A 79 -43.60 -28.24 14.04
N LYS A 80 -43.73 -29.55 13.80
CA LYS A 80 -44.09 -30.11 12.47
C LYS A 80 -45.54 -29.73 12.12
N LYS A 81 -45.73 -28.83 11.16
CA LYS A 81 -47.05 -28.42 10.66
C LYS A 81 -47.23 -28.60 9.17
N ASN A 82 -46.14 -28.86 8.43
CA ASN A 82 -46.13 -29.01 6.98
C ASN A 82 -46.79 -27.81 6.29
N HIS A 83 -46.39 -26.60 6.67
CA HIS A 83 -46.90 -25.36 6.07
C HIS A 83 -46.74 -25.38 4.54
N LYS A 84 -47.80 -25.00 3.80
CA LYS A 84 -47.80 -24.89 2.32
C LYS A 84 -47.26 -23.57 1.80
N GLU A 85 -47.28 -22.55 2.65
CA GLU A 85 -46.72 -21.22 2.40
C GLU A 85 -45.82 -20.89 3.58
N PHE A 86 -44.63 -20.36 3.31
CA PHE A 86 -43.66 -19.98 4.33
C PHE A 86 -42.95 -18.67 3.96
N PRO A 87 -42.57 -17.85 4.96
CA PRO A 87 -41.82 -16.62 4.71
C PRO A 87 -40.41 -16.95 4.23
N ILE A 88 -39.85 -16.09 3.36
CA ILE A 88 -38.44 -16.22 2.96
C ILE A 88 -37.53 -16.10 4.20
N THR A 89 -36.52 -16.97 4.30
CA THR A 89 -35.55 -16.88 5.40
C THR A 89 -34.53 -15.78 5.13
N SER A 90 -33.82 -15.35 6.19
CA SER A 90 -32.77 -14.34 6.08
C SER A 90 -31.69 -14.73 5.06
N GLN A 91 -31.31 -16.01 5.04
CA GLN A 91 -30.31 -16.60 4.15
C GLN A 91 -30.78 -16.64 2.68
N GLN A 92 -32.09 -16.82 2.46
CA GLN A 92 -32.67 -16.86 1.11
C GLN A 92 -32.88 -15.46 0.52
N LEU A 93 -33.16 -14.45 1.34
CA LEU A 93 -33.53 -13.11 0.88
C LEU A 93 -32.45 -12.47 -0.02
N GLY A 94 -31.18 -12.53 0.38
CA GLY A 94 -30.08 -11.96 -0.41
C GLY A 94 -29.94 -12.63 -1.78
N ILE A 95 -30.08 -13.95 -1.83
CA ILE A 95 -30.04 -14.74 -3.07
C ILE A 95 -31.22 -14.35 -3.98
N TYR A 96 -32.43 -14.28 -3.42
CA TYR A 96 -33.62 -13.91 -4.18
C TYR A 96 -33.48 -12.56 -4.86
N LEU A 97 -33.05 -11.53 -4.11
CA LEU A 97 -32.89 -10.17 -4.63
C LEU A 97 -31.88 -10.11 -5.79
N ASP A 98 -30.77 -10.84 -5.68
CA ASP A 98 -29.72 -10.85 -6.70
C ASP A 98 -30.12 -11.66 -7.94
N SER A 99 -30.80 -12.80 -7.76
CA SER A 99 -31.37 -13.61 -8.85
C SER A 99 -32.46 -12.87 -9.62
N VAL A 100 -33.33 -12.10 -8.96
CA VAL A 100 -34.37 -11.28 -9.63
C VAL A 100 -33.75 -10.11 -10.39
N LYS A 101 -32.67 -9.52 -9.85
CA LYS A 101 -31.94 -8.45 -10.52
C LYS A 101 -31.18 -8.93 -11.77
N ASN A 102 -30.69 -10.17 -11.75
CA ASN A 102 -29.91 -10.77 -12.83
C ASN A 102 -30.58 -12.08 -13.32
N PRO A 103 -31.74 -12.02 -13.99
CA PRO A 103 -32.57 -13.19 -14.30
C PRO A 103 -31.92 -14.18 -15.26
N ASP A 104 -30.98 -13.73 -16.09
CA ASP A 104 -30.25 -14.56 -17.06
C ASP A 104 -28.94 -15.13 -16.48
N SER A 105 -28.66 -14.90 -15.19
CA SER A 105 -27.45 -15.38 -14.53
C SER A 105 -27.58 -16.81 -14.02
N VAL A 106 -26.46 -17.55 -14.07
CA VAL A 106 -26.29 -18.87 -13.44
C VAL A 106 -25.46 -18.81 -12.15
N LEU A 107 -25.22 -17.61 -11.61
CA LEU A 107 -24.38 -17.38 -10.42
C LEU A 107 -24.80 -18.20 -9.19
N TYR A 108 -26.09 -18.47 -9.06
CA TYR A 108 -26.67 -19.23 -7.93
C TYR A 108 -27.11 -20.64 -8.32
N ASN A 109 -26.64 -21.17 -9.45
CA ASN A 109 -26.78 -22.58 -9.77
C ASN A 109 -25.71 -23.38 -9.01
N LEU A 110 -26.08 -24.56 -8.53
CA LEU A 110 -25.17 -25.52 -7.87
C LEU A 110 -25.08 -26.79 -8.72
N PRO A 111 -24.40 -26.75 -9.89
CA PRO A 111 -24.27 -27.91 -10.75
C PRO A 111 -23.23 -28.89 -10.20
N ILE A 112 -23.55 -30.18 -10.24
CA ILE A 112 -22.64 -31.27 -9.93
C ILE A 112 -22.75 -32.37 -10.99
N SER A 113 -21.63 -33.06 -11.22
CA SER A 113 -21.57 -34.26 -12.04
C SER A 113 -20.99 -35.42 -11.21
N LEU A 114 -21.74 -36.51 -11.11
CA LEU A 114 -21.37 -37.69 -10.32
C LEU A 114 -21.22 -38.90 -11.23
N ARG A 115 -20.06 -39.54 -11.17
CA ARG A 115 -19.82 -40.78 -11.92
C ARG A 115 -20.52 -41.95 -11.23
N LEU A 116 -21.33 -42.63 -12.02
CA LEU A 116 -22.06 -43.83 -11.61
C LEU A 116 -21.15 -45.06 -11.69
N ASN A 117 -21.37 -46.01 -10.78
CA ASN A 117 -20.66 -47.29 -10.78
C ASN A 117 -21.11 -48.18 -11.94
N ASP A 118 -20.27 -49.15 -12.31
CA ASP A 118 -20.60 -50.08 -13.39
C ASP A 118 -21.82 -50.92 -13.00
N ARG A 119 -22.81 -51.02 -13.90
CA ARG A 119 -24.04 -51.83 -13.74
C ARG A 119 -25.07 -51.30 -12.73
N VAL A 120 -25.13 -49.98 -12.52
CA VAL A 120 -26.25 -49.37 -11.79
C VAL A 120 -27.57 -49.44 -12.58
N ASP A 121 -28.69 -49.57 -11.87
CA ASP A 121 -30.04 -49.49 -12.41
C ASP A 121 -30.52 -48.04 -12.39
N ILE A 122 -30.51 -47.38 -13.57
CA ILE A 122 -30.94 -45.99 -13.72
C ILE A 122 -32.40 -45.79 -13.35
N GLU A 123 -33.28 -46.75 -13.60
CA GLU A 123 -34.70 -46.59 -13.25
C GLU A 123 -34.89 -46.62 -11.73
N ARG A 124 -34.09 -47.40 -11.01
CA ARG A 124 -34.07 -47.37 -9.54
C ARG A 124 -33.54 -46.05 -8.99
N ILE A 125 -32.54 -45.44 -9.64
CA ILE A 125 -32.05 -44.09 -9.28
C ILE A 125 -33.15 -43.05 -9.52
N LYS A 126 -33.83 -43.09 -10.69
CA LYS A 126 -34.96 -42.20 -10.99
C LYS A 126 -36.11 -42.38 -10.01
N GLU A 127 -36.42 -43.61 -9.60
CA GLU A 127 -37.43 -43.87 -8.56
C GLU A 127 -37.01 -43.25 -7.21
N GLY A 128 -35.75 -43.38 -6.83
CA GLY A 128 -35.18 -42.75 -5.65
C GLY A 128 -35.34 -41.23 -5.67
N PHE A 129 -34.96 -40.58 -6.78
CA PHE A 129 -35.16 -39.14 -6.94
C PHE A 129 -36.64 -38.74 -6.86
N ARG A 130 -37.56 -39.48 -7.47
CA ARG A 130 -39.00 -39.18 -7.33
C ARG A 130 -39.48 -39.29 -5.88
N LYS A 131 -38.97 -40.27 -5.14
CA LYS A 131 -39.30 -40.44 -3.72
C LYS A 131 -38.74 -39.30 -2.87
N ILE A 132 -37.47 -38.90 -3.09
CA ILE A 132 -36.87 -37.72 -2.44
C ILE A 132 -37.68 -36.46 -2.80
N PHE A 133 -37.94 -36.26 -4.10
CA PHE A 133 -38.68 -35.11 -4.60
C PHE A 133 -40.07 -34.98 -3.99
N ASN A 134 -40.73 -36.09 -3.63
CA ASN A 134 -42.04 -36.10 -2.98
C ASN A 134 -41.96 -35.93 -1.44
N GLU A 135 -40.94 -36.50 -0.80
CA GLU A 135 -40.76 -36.42 0.66
C GLU A 135 -40.33 -35.01 1.11
N TYR A 136 -39.43 -34.36 0.37
CA TYR A 136 -38.88 -33.06 0.73
C TYR A 136 -39.61 -31.92 0.02
N SER A 137 -40.51 -31.25 0.75
CA SER A 137 -41.41 -30.23 0.18
C SER A 137 -40.70 -29.03 -0.46
N ILE A 138 -39.50 -28.67 0.02
CA ILE A 138 -38.70 -27.55 -0.51
C ILE A 138 -38.33 -27.72 -1.98
N LEU A 139 -38.19 -28.96 -2.46
CA LEU A 139 -37.87 -29.26 -3.86
C LEU A 139 -39.04 -28.91 -4.81
N ARG A 140 -40.25 -28.78 -4.25
CA ARG A 140 -41.49 -28.39 -4.93
C ARG A 140 -41.88 -26.94 -4.66
N SER A 141 -40.92 -26.11 -4.27
CA SER A 141 -41.19 -24.71 -3.93
C SER A 141 -40.95 -23.75 -5.10
N LYS A 142 -41.74 -22.67 -5.10
CA LYS A 142 -41.56 -21.46 -5.94
C LYS A 142 -41.69 -20.21 -5.06
N TYR A 143 -41.09 -19.10 -5.47
CA TYR A 143 -41.03 -17.86 -4.69
C TYR A 143 -41.82 -16.75 -5.38
N VAL A 144 -42.71 -16.10 -4.64
CA VAL A 144 -43.57 -15.02 -5.14
C VAL A 144 -43.58 -13.83 -4.18
N GLU A 145 -43.77 -12.64 -4.75
CA GLU A 145 -44.04 -11.42 -3.99
C GLU A 145 -45.52 -11.39 -3.55
N LYS A 146 -45.76 -10.96 -2.32
CA LYS A 146 -47.09 -10.85 -1.71
C LYS A 146 -47.20 -9.54 -0.94
N GLU A 147 -48.27 -8.81 -1.18
CA GLU A 147 -48.58 -7.60 -0.42
C GLU A 147 -49.20 -7.97 0.93
N VAL A 148 -48.56 -7.57 2.03
CA VAL A 148 -49.00 -7.77 3.41
C VAL A 148 -48.84 -6.44 4.16
N ASN A 149 -49.94 -5.88 4.69
CA ASN A 149 -49.94 -4.63 5.46
C ASN A 149 -49.18 -3.46 4.79
N ASP A 150 -49.47 -3.19 3.50
CA ASP A 150 -48.81 -2.16 2.68
C ASP A 150 -47.28 -2.35 2.50
N THR A 151 -46.78 -3.56 2.75
CA THR A 151 -45.38 -3.98 2.50
C THR A 151 -45.34 -5.22 1.61
N VAL A 152 -44.39 -5.28 0.68
CA VAL A 152 -44.18 -6.46 -0.16
C VAL A 152 -43.29 -7.44 0.60
N GLU A 153 -43.84 -8.60 0.95
CA GLU A 153 -43.12 -9.74 1.52
C GLU A 153 -42.87 -10.80 0.43
N ILE A 154 -41.78 -11.55 0.54
CA ILE A 154 -41.48 -12.67 -0.37
C ILE A 154 -41.78 -13.98 0.36
N ASN A 155 -42.61 -14.82 -0.25
CA ASN A 155 -42.99 -16.11 0.31
C ASN A 155 -42.64 -17.27 -0.62
N GLY A 156 -42.22 -18.38 -0.01
CA GLY A 156 -42.12 -19.68 -0.66
C GLY A 156 -43.47 -20.38 -0.63
N ILE A 157 -43.90 -20.89 -1.79
CA ILE A 157 -45.15 -21.66 -1.97
C ILE A 157 -44.77 -23.08 -2.42
N ILE A 158 -45.30 -24.08 -1.72
CA ILE A 158 -45.15 -25.50 -2.08
C ILE A 158 -46.28 -25.91 -3.03
N ASP A 159 -45.89 -26.45 -4.18
CA ASP A 159 -46.79 -26.91 -5.23
C ASP A 159 -46.77 -28.44 -5.30
N ASP A 160 -47.77 -29.10 -4.70
CA ASP A 160 -47.80 -30.58 -4.64
C ASP A 160 -48.04 -31.24 -6.00
N ASP A 161 -48.56 -30.50 -6.98
CA ASP A 161 -48.80 -31.00 -8.34
C ASP A 161 -47.54 -30.92 -9.22
N MET A 162 -46.46 -30.34 -8.69
CA MET A 162 -45.18 -30.23 -9.37
C MET A 162 -44.54 -31.61 -9.57
N SER A 163 -43.92 -31.83 -10.74
CA SER A 163 -43.28 -33.10 -11.09
C SER A 163 -41.81 -32.91 -11.47
N LEU A 164 -40.95 -33.84 -11.06
CA LEU A 164 -39.55 -33.88 -11.47
C LEU A 164 -39.40 -34.46 -12.88
N ILE A 165 -38.65 -33.76 -13.74
CA ILE A 165 -38.32 -34.17 -15.10
C ILE A 165 -36.87 -34.68 -15.11
N PHE A 166 -36.63 -35.78 -15.81
CA PHE A 166 -35.29 -36.31 -16.06
C PHE A 166 -34.89 -36.00 -17.51
N GLU A 167 -33.70 -35.45 -17.69
CA GLU A 167 -33.16 -35.03 -18.98
C GLU A 167 -32.01 -35.98 -19.41
N GLU A 168 -31.82 -36.17 -20.72
CA GLU A 168 -30.73 -36.98 -21.27
C GLU A 168 -29.80 -36.12 -22.13
N TYR A 169 -28.50 -36.30 -21.93
CA TYR A 169 -27.44 -35.52 -22.57
C TYR A 169 -26.36 -36.44 -23.16
N GLU A 170 -25.63 -35.90 -24.13
CA GLU A 170 -24.36 -36.44 -24.62
C GLU A 170 -23.22 -35.52 -24.15
N TYR A 171 -21.98 -35.99 -24.21
CA TYR A 171 -20.83 -35.19 -23.76
C TYR A 171 -20.66 -33.89 -24.59
N GLU A 172 -21.11 -33.87 -25.85
CA GLU A 172 -21.00 -32.71 -26.73
C GLU A 172 -22.01 -31.60 -26.44
N ASN A 173 -23.14 -31.89 -25.77
CA ASN A 173 -24.21 -30.91 -25.49
C ASN A 173 -24.49 -30.69 -23.99
N VAL A 174 -23.72 -31.33 -23.11
CA VAL A 174 -23.83 -31.20 -21.65
C VAL A 174 -23.72 -29.75 -21.16
N ASN A 175 -23.03 -28.88 -21.89
CA ASN A 175 -22.91 -27.46 -21.58
C ASN A 175 -24.27 -26.72 -21.56
N THR A 176 -25.31 -27.27 -22.19
CA THR A 176 -26.66 -26.70 -22.16
C THR A 176 -27.48 -27.11 -20.93
N PHE A 177 -26.96 -28.02 -20.11
CA PHE A 177 -27.63 -28.50 -18.89
C PHE A 177 -27.81 -27.38 -17.87
N VAL A 178 -26.73 -26.65 -17.59
CA VAL A 178 -26.74 -25.51 -16.66
C VAL A 178 -27.32 -24.29 -17.36
N ARG A 179 -28.39 -23.76 -16.80
CA ARG A 179 -29.12 -22.61 -17.36
C ARG A 179 -29.88 -21.88 -16.25
N PRO A 180 -30.26 -20.60 -16.43
CA PRO A 180 -30.91 -19.83 -15.38
C PRO A 180 -32.21 -20.48 -14.87
N PHE A 181 -32.52 -20.31 -13.58
CA PHE A 181 -33.79 -20.75 -12.99
C PHE A 181 -34.75 -19.57 -12.83
N GLU A 182 -36.02 -19.77 -13.18
CA GLU A 182 -37.08 -18.78 -12.89
C GLU A 182 -37.72 -19.10 -11.53
N LEU A 183 -37.41 -18.28 -10.52
CA LEU A 183 -37.79 -18.52 -9.13
C LEU A 183 -39.31 -18.61 -8.90
N SER A 184 -40.11 -18.02 -9.79
CA SER A 184 -41.58 -17.97 -9.70
C SER A 184 -42.29 -19.19 -10.28
N LYS A 185 -41.60 -20.09 -11.02
CA LYS A 185 -42.26 -21.20 -11.74
C LYS A 185 -41.94 -22.60 -11.23
N GLY A 186 -40.72 -22.87 -10.75
CA GLY A 186 -40.28 -24.20 -10.24
C GLY A 186 -40.46 -25.37 -11.25
N PRO A 187 -39.97 -26.59 -10.94
CA PRO A 187 -39.08 -26.93 -9.83
C PRO A 187 -37.71 -26.27 -10.00
N LEU A 188 -37.08 -25.92 -8.88
CA LEU A 188 -35.76 -25.28 -8.86
C LEU A 188 -34.60 -26.30 -8.79
N ILE A 189 -34.84 -27.48 -9.37
CA ILE A 189 -33.93 -28.63 -9.46
C ILE A 189 -34.06 -29.25 -10.85
N ARG A 190 -32.92 -29.67 -11.43
CA ARG A 190 -32.82 -30.42 -12.69
C ARG A 190 -31.96 -31.65 -12.48
N VAL A 191 -32.38 -32.76 -13.06
CA VAL A 191 -31.65 -34.02 -13.02
C VAL A 191 -31.43 -34.50 -14.44
N GLY A 192 -30.17 -34.63 -14.84
CA GLY A 192 -29.74 -35.08 -16.15
C GLY A 192 -28.93 -36.37 -16.07
N PHE A 193 -28.84 -37.08 -17.18
CA PHE A 193 -27.98 -38.26 -17.32
C PHE A 193 -27.17 -38.17 -18.60
N ILE A 194 -25.89 -38.58 -18.53
CA ILE A 194 -25.09 -38.92 -19.72
C ILE A 194 -25.00 -40.43 -19.76
N LYS A 195 -25.82 -41.03 -20.64
CA LYS A 195 -25.96 -42.49 -20.76
C LYS A 195 -26.22 -43.11 -19.37
N ASN A 196 -25.54 -44.21 -19.05
CA ASN A 196 -25.58 -44.83 -17.72
C ASN A 196 -24.27 -44.57 -16.94
N GLU A 197 -23.52 -43.53 -17.32
CA GLU A 197 -22.17 -43.28 -16.80
C GLU A 197 -22.13 -42.11 -15.82
N VAL A 198 -22.90 -41.05 -16.09
CA VAL A 198 -22.84 -39.80 -15.32
C VAL A 198 -24.24 -39.33 -14.94
N LEU A 199 -24.43 -39.03 -13.67
CA LEU A 199 -25.56 -38.29 -13.14
C LEU A 199 -25.20 -36.80 -13.08
N LEU A 200 -26.07 -35.96 -13.64
CA LEU A 200 -25.98 -34.51 -13.58
C LEU A 200 -27.08 -34.00 -12.66
N LEU A 201 -26.74 -33.11 -11.72
CA LEU A 201 -27.70 -32.46 -10.85
C LEU A 201 -27.41 -30.96 -10.84
N ASP A 202 -28.44 -30.14 -11.03
CA ASP A 202 -28.35 -28.68 -10.92
C ASP A 202 -29.51 -28.20 -10.06
N MET A 203 -29.23 -27.40 -9.03
CA MET A 203 -30.21 -26.85 -8.12
C MET A 203 -29.96 -25.37 -7.91
N HIS A 204 -31.03 -24.58 -7.79
CA HIS A 204 -30.86 -23.18 -7.39
C HIS A 204 -30.51 -23.08 -5.89
N HIS A 205 -29.50 -22.30 -5.55
CA HIS A 205 -28.97 -22.11 -4.20
C HIS A 205 -30.00 -21.56 -3.18
N ILE A 206 -31.17 -21.12 -3.63
CA ILE A 206 -32.28 -20.70 -2.75
C ILE A 206 -33.00 -21.89 -2.09
N ILE A 207 -32.98 -23.08 -2.71
CA ILE A 207 -33.62 -24.30 -2.18
C ILE A 207 -32.61 -25.33 -1.66
N SER A 208 -31.31 -25.08 -1.85
CA SER A 208 -30.25 -26.03 -1.50
C SER A 208 -28.94 -25.33 -1.20
N ASP A 209 -28.03 -26.10 -0.61
CA ASP A 209 -26.65 -25.75 -0.33
C ASP A 209 -25.76 -27.02 -0.47
N GLY A 210 -24.45 -26.90 -0.22
CA GLY A 210 -23.54 -28.05 -0.30
C GLY A 210 -23.92 -29.22 0.63
N GLY A 211 -24.49 -28.93 1.81
CA GLY A 211 -24.99 -29.97 2.72
C GLY A 211 -26.19 -30.73 2.15
N SER A 212 -27.05 -30.03 1.41
CA SER A 212 -28.21 -30.62 0.73
C SER A 212 -27.80 -31.63 -0.34
N ILE A 213 -26.73 -31.34 -1.08
CA ILE A 213 -26.18 -32.25 -2.10
C ILE A 213 -25.70 -33.55 -1.46
N VAL A 214 -24.85 -33.46 -0.44
CA VAL A 214 -24.34 -34.64 0.30
C VAL A 214 -25.50 -35.44 0.91
N PHE A 215 -26.54 -34.75 1.37
CA PHE A 215 -27.72 -35.42 1.90
C PHE A 215 -28.52 -36.17 0.82
N ILE A 216 -28.74 -35.56 -0.35
CA ILE A 216 -29.41 -36.20 -1.49
C ILE A 216 -28.64 -37.45 -1.93
N GLU A 217 -27.30 -37.36 -2.04
CA GLU A 217 -26.45 -38.50 -2.38
C GLU A 217 -26.63 -39.66 -1.39
N ASN A 218 -26.60 -39.38 -0.09
CA ASN A 218 -26.77 -40.39 0.95
C ASN A 218 -28.16 -41.03 0.94
N GLU A 219 -29.22 -40.25 0.74
CA GLU A 219 -30.59 -40.79 0.65
C GLU A 219 -30.80 -41.58 -0.65
N LEU A 220 -30.16 -41.19 -1.75
CA LEU A 220 -30.15 -41.98 -2.98
C LEU A 220 -29.46 -43.33 -2.77
N ASP A 221 -28.26 -43.35 -2.19
CA ASP A 221 -27.54 -44.59 -1.85
C ASP A 221 -28.39 -45.48 -0.92
N ASN A 222 -28.97 -44.90 0.12
CA ASN A 222 -29.79 -45.63 1.09
C ASN A 222 -31.06 -46.21 0.45
N TYR A 223 -31.72 -45.46 -0.44
CA TYR A 223 -32.86 -45.94 -1.21
C TYR A 223 -32.45 -47.03 -2.21
N TYR A 224 -31.33 -46.85 -2.90
CA TYR A 224 -30.85 -47.82 -3.86
C TYR A 224 -30.48 -49.15 -3.20
N VAL A 225 -29.89 -49.14 -2.01
CA VAL A 225 -29.55 -50.36 -1.27
C VAL A 225 -30.77 -50.95 -0.54
N LYS A 226 -31.48 -50.14 0.25
CA LYS A 226 -32.51 -50.61 1.20
C LYS A 226 -33.95 -50.40 0.75
N GLY A 227 -34.19 -49.66 -0.32
CA GLY A 227 -35.52 -49.34 -0.83
C GLY A 227 -36.34 -48.39 0.05
N SER A 228 -35.69 -47.63 0.93
CA SER A 228 -36.36 -46.71 1.87
C SER A 228 -35.66 -45.36 1.93
N ILE A 229 -36.47 -44.31 2.09
CA ILE A 229 -36.05 -42.93 2.40
C ILE A 229 -36.40 -42.67 3.86
N LYS A 230 -35.55 -41.92 4.57
CA LYS A 230 -35.84 -41.52 5.94
C LYS A 230 -37.01 -40.54 5.99
N GLU A 231 -37.93 -40.78 6.92
CA GLU A 231 -39.02 -39.85 7.20
C GLU A 231 -38.47 -38.57 7.84
N VAL A 232 -38.92 -37.41 7.37
CA VAL A 232 -38.40 -36.12 7.85
C VAL A 232 -39.16 -35.67 9.10
N ASP A 233 -38.44 -35.31 10.17
CA ASP A 233 -39.04 -34.84 11.42
C ASP A 233 -39.81 -33.52 11.25
N VAL A 234 -39.23 -32.55 10.52
CA VAL A 234 -39.83 -31.24 10.22
C VAL A 234 -39.45 -30.80 8.81
N GLN A 235 -40.33 -30.06 8.12
CA GLN A 235 -40.05 -29.57 6.76
C GLN A 235 -39.33 -28.21 6.81
N PHE A 236 -38.66 -27.81 5.71
CA PHE A 236 -38.03 -26.48 5.61
C PHE A 236 -39.04 -25.36 5.83
N SER A 237 -40.29 -25.54 5.39
CA SER A 237 -41.36 -24.57 5.63
C SER A 237 -41.67 -24.37 7.11
N ASP A 238 -41.59 -25.43 7.92
CA ASP A 238 -41.75 -25.36 9.38
C ASP A 238 -40.57 -24.60 10.01
N TYR A 239 -39.34 -24.88 9.55
CA TYR A 239 -38.14 -24.14 9.95
C TYR A 239 -38.25 -22.64 9.62
N ALA A 240 -38.67 -22.29 8.41
CA ALA A 240 -38.80 -20.91 7.98
C ALA A 240 -39.84 -20.12 8.80
N VAL A 241 -41.01 -20.72 9.09
CA VAL A 241 -42.03 -20.12 9.96
C VAL A 241 -41.53 -19.96 11.40
N HIS A 242 -40.78 -20.94 11.92
CA HIS A 242 -40.17 -20.84 13.24
C HIS A 242 -39.16 -19.69 13.30
N PHE A 243 -38.32 -19.55 12.29
CA PHE A 243 -37.31 -18.50 12.20
C PHE A 243 -37.91 -17.09 12.07
N ASP A 244 -38.99 -16.94 11.30
CA ASP A 244 -39.72 -15.67 11.20
C ASP A 244 -40.34 -15.27 12.56
N LYS A 245 -40.87 -16.23 13.33
CA LYS A 245 -41.33 -15.95 14.70
C LYS A 245 -40.20 -15.46 15.60
N LYS A 246 -39.02 -16.06 15.52
CA LYS A 246 -37.84 -15.61 16.29
C LYS A 246 -37.46 -14.18 15.95
N LYS A 247 -37.42 -13.87 14.65
CA LYS A 247 -37.17 -12.51 14.14
C LYS A 247 -38.20 -11.54 14.72
N ARG A 248 -39.49 -11.85 14.65
CA ARG A 248 -40.58 -11.00 15.17
C ARG A 248 -40.58 -10.88 16.70
N ASN A 249 -40.02 -11.85 17.41
CA ASN A 249 -39.95 -11.87 18.88
C ASN A 249 -38.75 -11.12 19.47
N GLY A 250 -37.91 -10.49 18.65
CA GLY A 250 -36.81 -9.67 19.16
C GLY A 250 -35.46 -10.40 19.28
N GLU A 251 -35.34 -11.65 18.80
CA GLU A 251 -34.09 -12.43 18.97
C GLU A 251 -32.96 -11.94 18.05
N PHE A 252 -33.30 -11.38 16.89
CA PHE A 252 -32.33 -10.90 15.91
C PHE A 252 -31.68 -9.59 16.39
N GLU A 253 -32.39 -8.75 17.12
CA GLU A 253 -31.90 -7.48 17.68
C GLU A 253 -30.68 -7.69 18.57
N LYS A 254 -30.63 -8.79 19.33
CA LYS A 254 -29.47 -9.15 20.15
C LYS A 254 -28.23 -9.46 19.30
N GLN A 255 -28.42 -10.16 18.18
CA GLN A 255 -27.33 -10.48 17.25
C GLN A 255 -26.87 -9.22 16.49
N ILE A 256 -27.80 -8.34 16.10
CA ILE A 256 -27.48 -7.03 15.52
C ILE A 256 -26.66 -6.20 16.51
N GLU A 257 -27.01 -6.18 17.80
CA GLU A 257 -26.25 -5.47 18.83
C GLU A 257 -24.82 -6.05 19.00
N PHE A 258 -24.66 -7.37 18.90
CA PHE A 258 -23.35 -8.02 18.90
C PHE A 258 -22.47 -7.54 17.73
N TYR A 259 -22.98 -7.60 16.49
CA TYR A 259 -22.23 -7.12 15.33
C TYR A 259 -21.97 -5.62 15.39
N LYS A 260 -22.95 -4.83 15.88
CA LYS A 260 -22.75 -3.40 16.11
C LYS A 260 -21.54 -3.14 17.02
N LYS A 261 -21.37 -3.90 18.11
CA LYS A 261 -20.20 -3.79 18.99
C LYS A 261 -18.91 -4.26 18.33
N MET A 262 -18.94 -5.32 17.52
CA MET A 262 -17.77 -5.81 16.79
C MET A 262 -17.22 -4.75 15.82
N PHE A 263 -18.12 -4.03 15.15
CA PHE A 263 -17.79 -3.00 14.16
C PHE A 263 -17.79 -1.58 14.75
N ASP A 264 -17.82 -1.43 16.07
CA ASP A 264 -17.71 -0.14 16.78
C ASP A 264 -16.25 0.33 16.89
N CYS A 265 -15.55 0.35 15.76
CA CYS A 265 -14.20 0.86 15.62
C CYS A 265 -13.90 1.24 14.17
N ASP A 266 -12.80 1.94 13.94
CA ASP A 266 -12.34 2.22 12.57
C ASP A 266 -11.88 0.92 11.88
N TYR A 267 -12.48 0.62 10.73
CA TYR A 267 -12.07 -0.49 9.87
C TYR A 267 -12.26 -0.12 8.40
N ASN A 268 -11.53 -0.79 7.52
CA ASN A 268 -11.61 -0.61 6.08
C ASN A 268 -11.78 -1.96 5.37
N VAL A 269 -12.26 -1.90 4.14
CA VAL A 269 -12.23 -3.04 3.22
C VAL A 269 -10.77 -3.42 2.97
N LEU A 270 -10.49 -4.71 2.73
CA LEU A 270 -9.13 -5.19 2.49
C LEU A 270 -8.49 -4.42 1.33
N ASN A 271 -7.32 -3.83 1.59
CA ASN A 271 -6.60 -3.02 0.61
C ASN A 271 -5.18 -3.55 0.38
N ILE A 272 -5.09 -4.72 -0.25
CA ILE A 272 -3.80 -5.26 -0.74
C ILE A 272 -3.41 -4.62 -2.08
N PRO A 273 -2.13 -4.69 -2.49
CA PRO A 273 -1.67 -4.09 -3.73
C PRO A 273 -2.43 -4.62 -4.96
N LYS A 274 -2.99 -3.68 -5.74
CA LYS A 274 -3.71 -3.97 -6.99
C LYS A 274 -2.76 -3.97 -8.19
N SER A 275 -3.20 -4.60 -9.29
CA SER A 275 -2.47 -4.62 -10.56
C SER A 275 -2.31 -3.20 -11.12
N GLU A 276 -1.22 -2.93 -11.84
CA GLU A 276 -1.01 -1.61 -12.45
C GLU A 276 -2.07 -1.29 -13.49
N LYS A 277 -2.50 -2.29 -14.26
CA LYS A 277 -3.61 -2.17 -15.22
C LYS A 277 -4.88 -1.67 -14.53
N TYR A 278 -5.23 -2.25 -13.38
CA TYR A 278 -6.40 -1.80 -12.61
C TYR A 278 -6.28 -0.35 -12.13
N LEU A 279 -5.07 0.08 -11.75
CA LEU A 279 -4.83 1.45 -11.30
C LEU A 279 -4.92 2.48 -12.44
N ILE A 280 -4.62 2.08 -13.68
CA ILE A 280 -4.67 2.95 -14.86
C ILE A 280 -6.09 3.00 -15.44
N ASP A 281 -6.70 1.85 -15.69
CA ASP A 281 -8.00 1.74 -16.39
C ASP A 281 -9.18 2.08 -15.45
N GLY A 282 -8.97 1.94 -14.14
CA GLY A 282 -9.99 2.17 -13.13
C GLY A 282 -11.14 1.14 -13.17
N PRO A 283 -12.11 1.24 -12.25
CA PRO A 283 -13.18 0.26 -12.13
C PRO A 283 -14.25 0.34 -13.24
N LYS A 284 -14.33 1.45 -14.01
CA LYS A 284 -15.45 1.71 -14.94
C LYS A 284 -15.35 0.97 -16.28
N ASP A 285 -14.15 0.70 -16.77
CA ASP A 285 -13.95 -0.04 -18.04
C ASP A 285 -14.05 -1.57 -17.87
N LEU A 286 -14.34 -2.04 -16.66
CA LEU A 286 -14.35 -3.46 -16.28
C LEU A 286 -15.77 -4.03 -16.08
N GLU A 287 -16.83 -3.20 -16.06
CA GLU A 287 -18.22 -3.67 -15.89
C GLU A 287 -18.74 -4.46 -17.11
N GLU A 288 -18.17 -4.27 -18.31
CA GLU A 288 -18.62 -4.95 -19.54
C GLU A 288 -18.00 -6.35 -19.75
N ASN A 289 -16.97 -6.76 -18.99
CA ASN A 289 -16.20 -8.00 -19.18
C ASN A 289 -16.00 -8.84 -17.91
N GLN A 290 -16.98 -8.89 -17.01
CA GLN A 290 -16.84 -9.61 -15.72
C GLN A 290 -16.82 -11.15 -15.84
N THR A 291 -17.11 -11.72 -17.01
CA THR A 291 -17.42 -13.15 -17.13
C THR A 291 -16.22 -14.10 -17.34
N GLU A 292 -14.97 -13.63 -17.47
CA GLU A 292 -13.84 -14.48 -17.93
C GLU A 292 -12.50 -14.36 -17.15
N ASN A 293 -12.44 -13.71 -15.97
CA ASN A 293 -11.16 -13.25 -15.39
C ASN A 293 -10.80 -13.71 -13.97
N MET A 294 -11.25 -14.89 -13.53
CA MET A 294 -10.75 -15.50 -12.29
C MET A 294 -9.49 -16.33 -12.54
N SER A 295 -8.55 -16.25 -11.61
CA SER A 295 -7.36 -17.10 -11.57
C SER A 295 -7.22 -17.72 -10.19
N SER A 296 -6.41 -18.78 -10.08
CA SER A 296 -6.15 -19.44 -8.82
C SER A 296 -4.68 -19.81 -8.69
N CYS A 297 -4.19 -19.82 -7.46
CA CYS A 297 -2.90 -20.41 -7.11
C CYS A 297 -3.05 -21.33 -5.91
N SER A 298 -2.31 -22.43 -5.86
CA SER A 298 -2.41 -23.41 -4.77
C SER A 298 -1.06 -23.96 -4.32
N GLN A 299 -1.05 -24.46 -3.08
CA GLN A 299 0.05 -25.20 -2.47
C GLN A 299 -0.46 -26.35 -1.61
N ILE A 300 0.40 -27.36 -1.44
CA ILE A 300 0.11 -28.54 -0.62
C ILE A 300 1.03 -28.51 0.61
N ILE A 301 0.45 -28.63 1.80
CA ILE A 301 1.15 -28.92 3.03
C ILE A 301 1.23 -30.43 3.19
N ASP A 302 2.43 -30.98 3.07
CA ASP A 302 2.64 -32.42 3.13
C ASP A 302 2.28 -33.04 4.51
N LYS A 303 2.38 -34.37 4.55
CA LYS A 303 2.09 -35.18 5.74
C LYS A 303 2.92 -34.84 6.96
N SER A 304 4.19 -34.47 6.76
CA SER A 304 5.08 -34.16 7.88
C SER A 304 4.63 -32.88 8.58
N GLN A 305 4.37 -31.82 7.81
CA GLN A 305 3.86 -30.54 8.31
C GLN A 305 2.43 -30.66 8.83
N SER A 306 1.54 -31.38 8.14
CA SER A 306 0.18 -31.64 8.60
C SER A 306 0.15 -32.29 10.00
N THR A 307 1.06 -33.24 10.25
CA THR A 307 1.21 -33.87 11.57
C THR A 307 1.64 -32.87 12.65
N ILE A 308 2.57 -31.96 12.31
CA ILE A 308 3.03 -30.91 13.22
C ILE A 308 1.89 -29.93 13.55
N ILE A 309 1.14 -29.46 12.55
CA ILE A 309 -0.02 -28.58 12.71
C ILE A 309 -1.05 -29.24 13.62
N ASN A 310 -1.42 -30.49 13.33
CA ASN A 310 -2.42 -31.23 14.11
C ASN A 310 -2.00 -31.35 15.57
N LYS A 311 -0.75 -31.74 15.82
CA LYS A 311 -0.20 -31.83 17.17
C LYS A 311 -0.22 -30.47 17.88
N TYR A 312 0.21 -29.40 17.21
CA TYR A 312 0.26 -28.06 17.79
C TYR A 312 -1.14 -27.55 18.17
N VAL A 313 -2.12 -27.75 17.29
CA VAL A 313 -3.51 -27.36 17.52
C VAL A 313 -4.09 -28.07 18.75
N THR A 314 -3.87 -29.39 18.85
CA THR A 314 -4.29 -30.20 20.00
C THR A 314 -3.58 -29.80 21.29
N ASP A 315 -2.25 -29.69 21.29
CA ASP A 315 -1.44 -29.38 22.47
C ASP A 315 -1.80 -28.01 23.07
N ASN A 316 -2.27 -27.06 22.25
CA ASN A 316 -2.60 -25.70 22.66
C ASN A 316 -4.10 -25.43 22.85
N GLY A 317 -4.95 -26.42 22.59
CA GLY A 317 -6.41 -26.30 22.73
C GLY A 317 -7.03 -25.24 21.83
N ILE A 318 -6.54 -25.12 20.60
CA ILE A 318 -7.07 -24.20 19.58
C ILE A 318 -7.82 -24.99 18.49
N SER A 319 -8.67 -24.34 17.69
CA SER A 319 -9.32 -24.99 16.54
C SER A 319 -8.50 -24.81 15.27
N LYS A 320 -8.55 -25.77 14.34
CA LYS A 320 -7.90 -25.67 13.02
C LYS A 320 -8.41 -24.47 12.22
N THR A 321 -9.71 -24.19 12.26
CA THR A 321 -10.30 -23.01 11.63
C THR A 321 -9.67 -21.73 12.17
N ALA A 322 -9.57 -21.56 13.49
CA ALA A 322 -8.95 -20.39 14.08
C ALA A 322 -7.44 -20.30 13.78
N PHE A 323 -6.74 -21.43 13.74
CA PHE A 323 -5.33 -21.50 13.35
C PHE A 323 -5.11 -20.92 11.95
N PHE A 324 -5.76 -21.49 10.93
CA PHE A 324 -5.58 -21.05 9.54
C PHE A 324 -6.16 -19.63 9.29
N MET A 325 -7.32 -19.30 9.86
CA MET A 325 -7.93 -17.96 9.73
C MET A 325 -7.04 -16.86 10.33
N SER A 326 -6.39 -17.15 11.46
CA SER A 326 -5.52 -16.17 12.11
C SER A 326 -4.25 -15.92 11.30
N ILE A 327 -3.71 -16.96 10.65
CA ILE A 327 -2.57 -16.83 9.73
C ILE A 327 -2.97 -16.04 8.49
N TYR A 328 -4.14 -16.33 7.91
CA TYR A 328 -4.71 -15.59 6.79
C TYR A 328 -4.82 -14.10 7.10
N GLY A 329 -5.47 -13.73 8.19
CA GLY A 329 -5.59 -12.32 8.57
C GLY A 329 -4.25 -11.69 8.95
N TYR A 330 -3.31 -12.44 9.56
CA TYR A 330 -1.99 -11.91 9.88
C TYR A 330 -1.20 -11.56 8.62
N VAL A 331 -1.17 -12.46 7.63
CA VAL A 331 -0.50 -12.19 6.35
C VAL A 331 -1.17 -11.00 5.65
N LEU A 332 -2.51 -10.98 5.57
CA LEU A 332 -3.21 -9.84 4.97
C LEU A 332 -2.95 -8.52 5.69
N SER A 333 -2.79 -8.51 7.01
CA SER A 333 -2.39 -7.31 7.78
C SER A 333 -1.06 -6.74 7.32
N LYS A 334 -0.11 -7.61 6.91
CA LYS A 334 1.21 -7.19 6.40
C LYS A 334 1.13 -6.65 4.98
N TYR A 335 0.39 -7.31 4.10
CA TYR A 335 0.27 -6.89 2.70
C TYR A 335 -0.61 -5.65 2.51
N SER A 336 -1.57 -5.42 3.40
CA SER A 336 -2.45 -4.24 3.35
C SER A 336 -2.02 -3.08 4.24
N ASN A 337 -1.05 -3.30 5.14
CA ASN A 337 -0.68 -2.38 6.22
C ASN A 337 -1.88 -1.95 7.09
N GLN A 338 -2.84 -2.86 7.29
CA GLN A 338 -4.03 -2.65 8.10
C GLN A 338 -3.93 -3.42 9.42
N ASP A 339 -4.12 -2.72 10.55
CA ASP A 339 -4.13 -3.34 11.88
C ASP A 339 -5.43 -4.12 12.17
N SER A 340 -6.44 -4.01 11.31
CA SER A 340 -7.70 -4.77 11.41
C SER A 340 -8.11 -5.28 10.03
N ILE A 341 -8.37 -6.58 9.93
CA ILE A 341 -8.79 -7.25 8.70
C ILE A 341 -10.26 -7.57 8.77
N TYR A 342 -11.03 -6.86 7.94
CA TYR A 342 -12.43 -7.16 7.70
C TYR A 342 -12.53 -8.24 6.61
N THR A 343 -13.09 -9.39 6.96
CA THR A 343 -13.23 -10.55 6.07
C THR A 343 -14.54 -11.27 6.34
N SER A 344 -14.94 -12.20 5.47
CA SER A 344 -15.97 -13.19 5.81
C SER A 344 -15.40 -14.54 6.16
N ILE A 345 -16.19 -15.29 6.94
CA ILE A 345 -16.08 -16.75 7.08
C ILE A 345 -17.37 -17.40 6.57
N MET A 346 -17.27 -18.62 6.06
CA MET A 346 -18.44 -19.40 5.65
C MET A 346 -18.76 -20.51 6.66
N THR A 347 -20.05 -20.67 6.94
CA THR A 347 -20.59 -21.72 7.81
C THR A 347 -21.72 -22.45 7.09
N ALA A 348 -21.84 -23.76 7.32
CA ALA A 348 -22.99 -24.54 6.87
C ALA A 348 -24.28 -24.18 7.62
N ASN A 349 -24.17 -23.61 8.82
CA ASN A 349 -25.29 -23.24 9.71
C ASN A 349 -26.28 -24.39 10.02
N ARG A 350 -25.78 -25.62 10.10
CA ARG A 350 -26.58 -26.83 10.41
C ARG A 350 -26.31 -27.30 11.84
N ASN A 351 -26.71 -26.46 12.81
CA ASN A 351 -26.26 -26.56 14.20
C ASN A 351 -27.25 -27.22 15.16
N ASN A 352 -28.35 -27.77 14.64
CA ASN A 352 -29.31 -28.53 15.44
C ASN A 352 -29.76 -29.79 14.69
N TYR A 353 -30.38 -30.70 15.43
CA TYR A 353 -30.78 -32.01 14.93
C TYR A 353 -31.77 -31.95 13.77
N TYR A 354 -32.63 -30.93 13.71
CA TYR A 354 -33.58 -30.75 12.61
C TYR A 354 -32.87 -30.35 11.31
N THR A 355 -31.92 -29.42 11.39
CA THR A 355 -31.21 -28.84 10.23
C THR A 355 -30.12 -29.76 9.67
N GLU A 356 -29.57 -30.69 10.46
CA GLU A 356 -28.52 -31.61 9.99
C GLU A 356 -28.98 -32.49 8.82
N ASN A 357 -30.25 -32.94 8.83
CA ASN A 357 -30.80 -33.90 7.86
C ASN A 357 -31.90 -33.28 6.98
N MET A 358 -31.82 -31.98 6.68
CA MET A 358 -32.83 -31.25 5.92
C MET A 358 -32.28 -30.71 4.59
N ILE A 359 -33.06 -30.80 3.51
CA ILE A 359 -32.76 -30.09 2.25
C ILE A 359 -33.20 -28.63 2.40
N GLY A 360 -32.34 -27.69 2.04
CA GLY A 360 -32.64 -26.26 2.15
C GLY A 360 -31.39 -25.38 2.06
N MET A 361 -31.60 -24.06 2.04
CA MET A 361 -30.52 -23.07 2.06
C MET A 361 -30.23 -22.62 3.49
N PHE A 362 -29.10 -23.09 4.05
CA PHE A 362 -28.66 -22.74 5.41
C PHE A 362 -27.31 -22.00 5.43
N VAL A 363 -26.46 -22.22 4.43
CA VAL A 363 -25.12 -21.62 4.36
C VAL A 363 -25.18 -20.12 4.60
N SER A 364 -24.31 -19.64 5.47
CA SER A 364 -24.25 -18.24 5.85
C SER A 364 -22.83 -17.70 5.66
N THR A 365 -22.76 -16.52 5.06
CA THR A 365 -21.56 -15.69 5.02
C THR A 365 -21.57 -14.80 6.25
N LEU A 366 -20.56 -14.93 7.11
CA LEU A 366 -20.51 -14.21 8.38
C LEU A 366 -19.41 -13.17 8.35
N PRO A 367 -19.73 -11.87 8.55
CA PRO A 367 -18.73 -10.82 8.61
C PRO A 367 -17.92 -10.95 9.91
N VAL A 368 -16.60 -10.90 9.81
CA VAL A 368 -15.71 -10.92 10.98
C VAL A 368 -14.63 -9.85 10.86
N LEU A 369 -14.27 -9.27 12.01
CA LEU A 369 -13.18 -8.31 12.13
C LEU A 369 -12.06 -8.90 12.98
N LEU A 370 -10.92 -9.19 12.35
CA LEU A 370 -9.73 -9.74 13.00
C LEU A 370 -8.75 -8.60 13.33
N LYS A 371 -8.23 -8.55 14.56
CA LYS A 371 -7.37 -7.44 15.03
C LYS A 371 -5.92 -7.90 15.21
N TYR A 372 -4.97 -7.10 14.72
CA TYR A 372 -3.53 -7.37 14.72
C TYR A 372 -2.70 -6.17 15.21
N ASP A 373 -3.34 -5.25 15.93
CA ASP A 373 -2.78 -3.99 16.44
C ASP A 373 -1.74 -4.17 17.55
N ASN A 374 -1.89 -5.19 18.39
CA ASN A 374 -0.98 -5.49 19.49
C ASN A 374 0.15 -6.45 19.09
N GLY A 375 1.20 -5.90 18.45
CA GLY A 375 2.36 -6.68 18.00
C GLY A 375 3.21 -7.34 19.10
N ASP A 376 3.08 -6.91 20.36
CA ASP A 376 3.79 -7.49 21.51
C ASP A 376 3.09 -8.73 22.07
N MET A 377 1.80 -8.94 21.73
CA MET A 377 1.10 -10.16 22.08
C MET A 377 1.72 -11.37 21.39
N SER A 378 1.77 -12.51 22.08
CA SER A 378 2.21 -13.75 21.42
C SER A 378 1.24 -14.17 20.32
N PHE A 379 1.77 -14.75 19.25
CA PHE A 379 0.95 -15.18 18.12
C PHE A 379 -0.11 -16.23 18.54
N LEU A 380 0.24 -17.15 19.43
CA LEU A 380 -0.71 -18.11 20.02
C LEU A 380 -1.87 -17.43 20.76
N ASN A 381 -1.59 -16.39 21.54
CA ASN A 381 -2.65 -15.66 22.25
C ASN A 381 -3.55 -14.92 21.28
N MET A 382 -3.00 -14.39 20.18
CA MET A 382 -3.79 -13.81 19.10
C MET A 382 -4.70 -14.85 18.43
N ILE A 383 -4.18 -16.05 18.12
CA ILE A 383 -5.00 -17.16 17.61
C ILE A 383 -6.16 -17.49 18.57
N LYS A 384 -5.90 -17.53 19.88
CA LYS A 384 -6.95 -17.76 20.89
C LYS A 384 -7.99 -16.64 20.95
N GLN A 385 -7.59 -15.38 20.76
CA GLN A 385 -8.52 -14.26 20.68
C GLN A 385 -9.42 -14.38 19.45
N ASN A 386 -8.84 -14.62 18.27
CA ASN A 386 -9.58 -14.85 17.04
C ASN A 386 -10.50 -16.07 17.12
N MET A 387 -10.09 -17.12 17.85
CA MET A 387 -10.94 -18.28 18.13
C MET A 387 -12.17 -17.91 18.97
N ASN A 388 -12.03 -17.04 19.97
CA ASN A 388 -13.17 -16.56 20.75
C ASN A 388 -14.12 -15.73 19.89
N VAL A 389 -13.59 -14.84 19.04
CA VAL A 389 -14.39 -14.09 18.06
C VAL A 389 -15.16 -15.05 17.15
N LEU A 390 -14.48 -16.06 16.60
CA LEU A 390 -15.10 -17.08 15.75
C LEU A 390 -16.28 -17.78 16.44
N PHE A 391 -16.11 -18.19 17.71
CA PHE A 391 -17.18 -18.81 18.48
C PHE A 391 -18.34 -17.86 18.77
N ASP A 392 -18.06 -16.60 19.09
CA ASP A 392 -19.10 -15.60 19.33
C ASP A 392 -19.88 -15.31 18.03
N VAL A 393 -19.21 -15.27 16.87
CA VAL A 393 -19.86 -15.14 15.55
C VAL A 393 -20.74 -16.37 15.25
N TYR A 394 -20.27 -17.59 15.52
CA TYR A 394 -21.11 -18.79 15.37
C TYR A 394 -22.34 -18.78 16.29
N ASN A 395 -22.27 -18.17 17.46
CA ASN A 395 -23.45 -18.04 18.32
C ASN A 395 -24.45 -16.97 17.82
N ASN A 396 -24.08 -16.15 16.84
CA ASN A 396 -24.86 -15.04 16.29
C ASN A 396 -24.92 -15.13 14.74
N GLN A 397 -25.19 -16.32 14.20
CA GLN A 397 -25.13 -16.62 12.76
C GLN A 397 -26.51 -16.68 12.06
N ASP A 398 -27.59 -16.30 12.75
CA ASP A 398 -28.96 -16.44 12.22
C ASP A 398 -29.31 -15.37 11.18
N ILE A 399 -28.62 -14.22 11.22
CA ILE A 399 -28.84 -13.07 10.33
C ILE A 399 -27.89 -13.15 9.14
N SER A 400 -28.44 -12.97 7.93
CA SER A 400 -27.64 -12.96 6.71
C SER A 400 -26.74 -11.73 6.60
N TYR A 401 -25.65 -11.88 5.85
CA TYR A 401 -24.75 -10.78 5.55
C TYR A 401 -25.47 -9.58 4.90
N SER A 402 -26.42 -9.82 3.98
CA SER A 402 -27.18 -8.75 3.31
C SER A 402 -28.03 -7.93 4.29
N GLU A 403 -28.65 -8.59 5.28
CA GLU A 403 -29.39 -7.89 6.34
C GLU A 403 -28.45 -7.12 7.28
N LEU A 404 -27.31 -7.70 7.65
CA LEU A 404 -26.29 -7.00 8.46
C LEU A 404 -25.70 -5.78 7.74
N LEU A 405 -25.41 -5.92 6.44
CA LEU A 405 -24.91 -4.85 5.58
C LEU A 405 -25.86 -3.66 5.57
N THR A 406 -27.17 -3.93 5.43
CA THR A 406 -28.21 -2.89 5.35
C THR A 406 -28.48 -2.26 6.72
N SER A 407 -28.66 -3.09 7.75
CA SER A 407 -29.03 -2.63 9.11
C SER A 407 -27.92 -1.84 9.80
N LEU A 408 -26.66 -2.25 9.62
CA LEU A 408 -25.50 -1.61 10.25
C LEU A 408 -24.74 -0.67 9.30
N LYS A 409 -25.17 -0.56 8.03
CA LYS A 409 -24.48 0.21 6.97
C LYS A 409 -23.00 -0.18 6.85
N LEU A 410 -22.70 -1.48 6.92
CA LEU A 410 -21.32 -1.96 6.81
C LEU A 410 -20.77 -1.69 5.40
N LYS A 411 -19.45 -1.69 5.27
CA LYS A 411 -18.79 -1.72 3.95
C LYS A 411 -19.00 -3.09 3.30
N LYS A 412 -19.01 -3.16 1.95
CA LYS A 412 -19.09 -4.45 1.24
C LYS A 412 -17.76 -5.21 1.41
N ILE A 413 -17.82 -6.46 1.84
CA ILE A 413 -16.66 -7.36 1.97
C ILE A 413 -16.20 -7.73 0.56
N ASN A 414 -14.89 -7.74 0.35
CA ASN A 414 -14.26 -8.12 -0.90
C ASN A 414 -13.36 -9.35 -0.79
N ASN A 415 -13.29 -9.99 0.38
CA ASN A 415 -12.47 -11.16 0.62
C ASN A 415 -13.14 -12.18 1.56
N SER A 416 -12.80 -13.46 1.38
CA SER A 416 -13.39 -14.55 2.15
C SER A 416 -12.36 -15.61 2.57
N PHE A 417 -12.60 -16.26 3.70
CA PHE A 417 -11.83 -17.38 4.22
C PHE A 417 -12.71 -18.62 4.40
N ILE A 418 -12.25 -19.76 3.89
CA ILE A 418 -12.93 -21.06 3.99
C ILE A 418 -11.98 -22.10 4.56
N TYR A 419 -12.47 -22.83 5.56
CA TYR A 419 -11.84 -24.05 6.05
C TYR A 419 -12.78 -25.23 5.84
N GLN A 420 -12.38 -26.19 5.02
CA GLN A 420 -13.11 -27.41 4.75
C GLN A 420 -12.47 -28.59 5.51
N PRO A 421 -13.10 -29.08 6.60
CA PRO A 421 -12.58 -30.20 7.38
C PRO A 421 -12.63 -31.53 6.61
N LYS A 422 -11.77 -32.48 7.02
CA LYS A 422 -11.85 -33.87 6.53
C LYS A 422 -13.21 -34.47 6.87
N VAL A 423 -13.86 -35.09 5.89
CA VAL A 423 -15.09 -35.87 6.06
C VAL A 423 -14.75 -37.37 6.09
N THR A 424 -15.12 -38.07 7.16
CA THR A 424 -15.05 -39.53 7.27
C THR A 424 -16.43 -40.12 6.94
N PHE A 425 -16.51 -40.91 5.86
CA PHE A 425 -17.73 -41.64 5.49
C PHE A 425 -17.78 -43.02 6.15
N ASP A 426 -19.00 -43.49 6.43
CA ASP A 426 -19.29 -44.74 7.14
C ASP A 426 -19.82 -45.84 6.20
N THR A 427 -19.59 -45.72 4.89
CA THR A 427 -20.20 -46.62 3.89
C THR A 427 -19.33 -47.85 3.65
N ASN A 428 -19.92 -49.04 3.81
CA ASN A 428 -19.35 -50.29 3.31
C ASN A 428 -19.18 -50.21 1.77
N ASP A 429 -17.93 -50.14 1.30
CA ASP A 429 -17.49 -49.90 -0.09
C ASP A 429 -18.07 -50.82 -1.19
N LYS A 430 -18.89 -51.82 -0.87
CA LYS A 430 -19.38 -52.82 -1.83
C LYS A 430 -20.75 -52.52 -2.44
N GLU A 431 -21.50 -51.52 -1.94
CA GLU A 431 -22.91 -51.30 -2.33
C GLU A 431 -23.29 -49.85 -2.72
N SER A 432 -22.33 -48.92 -2.85
CA SER A 432 -22.63 -47.51 -3.25
C SER A 432 -22.89 -47.34 -4.75
N ILE A 433 -23.78 -46.40 -5.11
CA ILE A 433 -24.13 -46.02 -6.49
C ILE A 433 -22.95 -45.30 -7.17
N PHE A 434 -22.11 -44.61 -6.40
CA PHE A 434 -21.09 -43.69 -6.91
C PHE A 434 -19.66 -44.23 -6.76
N VAL A 435 -18.76 -43.86 -7.69
CA VAL A 435 -17.35 -44.29 -7.63
C VAL A 435 -16.56 -43.44 -6.62
N GLN A 436 -16.44 -43.92 -5.38
CA GLN A 436 -15.82 -43.20 -4.23
C GLN A 436 -14.44 -42.54 -4.50
N LYS A 437 -13.59 -43.12 -5.34
CA LYS A 437 -12.22 -42.59 -5.60
C LYS A 437 -12.20 -41.28 -6.38
N GLU A 438 -13.30 -40.88 -7.02
CA GLU A 438 -13.43 -39.62 -7.75
C GLU A 438 -14.33 -38.60 -7.04
N ILE A 439 -15.12 -39.01 -6.04
CA ILE A 439 -16.01 -38.12 -5.27
C ILE A 439 -15.20 -37.07 -4.48
N GLN A 440 -13.99 -37.41 -4.00
CA GLN A 440 -13.12 -36.46 -3.29
C GLN A 440 -12.37 -35.51 -4.23
N ASN A 441 -12.33 -35.80 -5.53
CA ASN A 441 -11.76 -34.95 -6.58
C ASN A 441 -12.86 -34.26 -7.38
N THR A 442 -13.98 -33.88 -6.76
CA THR A 442 -15.05 -33.09 -7.42
C THR A 442 -14.57 -31.72 -7.93
N PHE A 443 -13.30 -31.37 -7.70
CA PHE A 443 -12.62 -30.22 -8.31
C PHE A 443 -11.45 -30.56 -9.25
N ASN A 444 -11.19 -31.82 -9.61
CA ASN A 444 -10.05 -32.16 -10.49
C ASN A 444 -10.22 -33.49 -11.26
N VAL A 445 -11.37 -33.71 -11.88
CA VAL A 445 -11.49 -34.70 -12.96
C VAL A 445 -11.38 -33.96 -14.29
N LYS A 446 -10.51 -34.41 -15.20
CA LYS A 446 -10.33 -33.88 -16.57
C LYS A 446 -11.62 -33.78 -17.42
N ASN A 447 -12.74 -34.32 -16.95
CA ASN A 447 -14.06 -34.21 -17.58
C ASN A 447 -15.01 -33.22 -16.86
N SER A 448 -14.70 -32.85 -15.60
CA SER A 448 -15.36 -31.74 -14.88
C SER A 448 -14.88 -30.37 -15.37
N GLU A 449 -13.73 -30.31 -16.05
CA GLU A 449 -13.24 -29.14 -16.79
C GLU A 449 -14.28 -28.67 -17.83
N LEU A 450 -15.04 -29.54 -18.49
CA LEU A 450 -16.03 -29.12 -19.50
C LEU A 450 -17.25 -28.35 -18.93
N ILE A 451 -17.61 -28.59 -17.66
CA ILE A 451 -18.69 -27.88 -16.96
C ILE A 451 -18.12 -26.68 -16.17
N ASN A 452 -16.91 -26.80 -15.62
CA ASN A 452 -16.26 -25.74 -14.83
C ASN A 452 -15.52 -24.69 -15.69
N GLU A 453 -15.03 -25.01 -16.89
CA GLU A 453 -14.42 -24.03 -17.81
C GLU A 453 -15.46 -23.11 -18.45
N ASN A 454 -16.73 -23.53 -18.54
CA ASN A 454 -17.82 -22.74 -19.15
C ASN A 454 -18.71 -22.04 -18.12
N ASN A 455 -18.69 -22.48 -16.87
CA ASN A 455 -19.27 -21.71 -15.77
C ASN A 455 -18.19 -20.73 -15.31
N GLY A 456 -18.19 -19.52 -15.86
CA GLY A 456 -17.31 -18.46 -15.37
C GLY A 456 -17.33 -18.50 -13.84
N ASN A 457 -16.20 -18.81 -13.23
CA ASN A 457 -16.02 -18.87 -11.78
C ASN A 457 -16.37 -17.47 -11.24
N LEU A 458 -17.64 -17.20 -11.00
CA LEU A 458 -18.08 -15.89 -10.54
C LEU A 458 -17.97 -15.93 -9.01
N SER A 459 -16.74 -15.78 -8.51
CA SER A 459 -16.53 -15.52 -7.10
C SER A 459 -17.25 -14.24 -6.70
N LYS A 460 -18.03 -14.29 -5.62
CA LYS A 460 -18.68 -13.11 -5.02
C LYS A 460 -17.68 -12.11 -4.42
N PHE A 461 -16.43 -12.51 -4.28
CA PHE A 461 -15.34 -11.79 -3.66
C PHE A 461 -14.19 -11.55 -4.64
N ASP A 462 -13.43 -10.47 -4.43
CA ASP A 462 -12.23 -10.19 -5.23
C ASP A 462 -11.13 -11.24 -4.97
N MET A 463 -11.12 -11.84 -3.78
CA MET A 463 -10.19 -12.88 -3.33
C MET A 463 -10.86 -13.86 -2.33
N GLU A 464 -10.62 -15.14 -2.48
CA GLU A 464 -11.06 -16.18 -1.54
C GLU A 464 -9.92 -17.15 -1.23
N LEU A 465 -9.61 -17.39 0.06
CA LEU A 465 -8.64 -18.39 0.49
C LEU A 465 -9.38 -19.64 1.02
N CYS A 466 -9.06 -20.79 0.44
CA CYS A 466 -9.62 -22.09 0.79
C CYS A 466 -8.55 -22.99 1.39
N VAL A 467 -8.85 -23.62 2.52
CA VAL A 467 -8.03 -24.69 3.11
C VAL A 467 -8.84 -25.97 3.15
N TYR A 468 -8.40 -26.99 2.40
CA TYR A 468 -8.99 -28.33 2.37
C TYR A 468 -8.13 -29.29 3.18
N GLU A 469 -8.73 -29.91 4.20
CA GLU A 469 -8.09 -30.95 5.00
C GLU A 469 -8.34 -32.33 4.37
N ASN A 470 -7.28 -32.94 3.85
CA ASN A 470 -7.31 -34.28 3.28
C ASN A 470 -6.85 -35.33 4.31
N GLU A 471 -6.76 -36.60 3.90
CA GLU A 471 -6.34 -37.68 4.80
C GLU A 471 -4.95 -37.48 5.40
N ASN A 472 -4.00 -37.00 4.60
CA ASN A 472 -2.60 -36.94 4.96
C ASN A 472 -1.97 -35.56 4.71
N ASP A 473 -2.71 -34.58 4.19
CA ASP A 473 -2.17 -33.28 3.78
C ASP A 473 -3.24 -32.19 3.90
N TYR A 474 -2.82 -30.93 3.71
CA TYR A 474 -3.74 -29.82 3.48
C TYR A 474 -3.49 -29.25 2.09
N HIS A 475 -4.56 -29.03 1.33
CA HIS A 475 -4.50 -28.27 0.08
C HIS A 475 -4.99 -26.84 0.35
N ILE A 476 -4.16 -25.85 0.04
CA ILE A 476 -4.48 -24.43 0.23
C ILE A 476 -4.53 -23.79 -1.15
N SER A 477 -5.61 -23.08 -1.45
CA SER A 477 -5.74 -22.31 -2.68
C SER A 477 -6.23 -20.90 -2.40
N ILE A 478 -5.84 -19.97 -3.26
CA ILE A 478 -6.42 -18.63 -3.33
C ILE A 478 -7.01 -18.47 -4.73
N GLU A 479 -8.31 -18.21 -4.79
CA GLU A 479 -9.01 -17.80 -6.01
C GLU A 479 -9.15 -16.27 -5.98
N PHE A 480 -8.89 -15.60 -7.10
CA PHE A 480 -8.90 -14.15 -7.15
C PHE A 480 -9.19 -13.59 -8.54
N ASN A 481 -9.66 -12.35 -8.57
CA ASN A 481 -9.92 -11.62 -9.81
C ASN A 481 -8.61 -11.10 -10.41
N ASN A 482 -8.20 -11.65 -11.56
CA ASN A 482 -6.95 -11.33 -12.23
C ASN A 482 -6.93 -9.92 -12.87
N THR A 483 -8.10 -9.27 -13.00
CA THR A 483 -8.18 -7.87 -13.42
C THR A 483 -7.74 -6.95 -12.30
N ILE A 484 -8.11 -7.28 -11.05
CA ILE A 484 -7.82 -6.47 -9.86
C ILE A 484 -6.42 -6.74 -9.34
N TYR A 485 -6.01 -8.02 -9.30
CA TYR A 485 -4.75 -8.43 -8.68
C TYR A 485 -3.82 -9.14 -9.66
N ASN A 486 -2.52 -8.90 -9.49
CA ASN A 486 -1.49 -9.63 -10.23
C ASN A 486 -1.27 -11.01 -9.58
N TYR A 487 -1.16 -12.05 -10.41
CA TYR A 487 -0.84 -13.41 -9.98
C TYR A 487 0.37 -13.51 -9.04
N GLU A 488 1.47 -12.80 -9.34
CA GLU A 488 2.69 -12.86 -8.50
C GLU A 488 2.45 -12.27 -7.09
N MET A 489 1.59 -11.26 -6.96
CA MET A 489 1.23 -10.69 -5.66
C MET A 489 0.45 -11.70 -4.82
N ILE A 490 -0.54 -12.37 -5.42
CA ILE A 490 -1.37 -13.37 -4.72
C ILE A 490 -0.57 -14.62 -4.38
N LYS A 491 0.30 -15.05 -5.30
CA LYS A 491 1.26 -16.13 -5.04
C LYS A 491 2.18 -15.79 -3.86
N SER A 492 2.67 -14.55 -3.77
CA SER A 492 3.49 -14.11 -2.64
C SER A 492 2.72 -14.15 -1.31
N ILE A 493 1.43 -13.78 -1.30
CA ILE A 493 0.54 -13.93 -0.14
C ILE A 493 0.42 -15.40 0.27
N LEU A 494 0.21 -16.32 -0.68
CA LEU A 494 0.13 -17.75 -0.41
C LEU A 494 1.45 -18.33 0.12
N GLU A 495 2.59 -17.93 -0.45
CA GLU A 495 3.91 -18.32 0.04
C GLU A 495 4.16 -17.78 1.46
N SER A 496 3.76 -16.55 1.75
CA SER A 496 3.80 -15.98 3.10
C SER A 496 2.91 -16.73 4.10
N PHE A 497 1.74 -17.18 3.67
CA PHE A 497 0.86 -18.01 4.50
C PHE A 497 1.55 -19.32 4.91
N VAL A 498 2.22 -19.97 3.96
CA VAL A 498 2.98 -21.20 4.21
C VAL A 498 4.23 -20.93 5.05
N GLU A 499 4.93 -19.82 4.83
CA GLU A 499 6.08 -19.42 5.65
C GLU A 499 5.68 -19.25 7.13
N VAL A 500 4.57 -18.57 7.41
CA VAL A 500 4.08 -18.43 8.80
C VAL A 500 3.78 -19.79 9.43
N ILE A 501 3.26 -20.75 8.67
CA ILE A 501 3.05 -22.13 9.16
C ILE A 501 4.38 -22.79 9.51
N GLN A 502 5.44 -22.57 8.73
CA GLN A 502 6.77 -23.11 9.04
C GLN A 502 7.35 -22.51 10.34
N GLN A 503 6.90 -21.31 10.74
CA GLN A 503 7.28 -20.65 12.00
C GLN A 503 6.49 -21.13 13.23
N ILE A 504 5.73 -22.22 13.16
CA ILE A 504 4.86 -22.72 14.25
C ILE A 504 5.58 -22.89 15.60
N GLY A 505 6.87 -23.22 15.58
CA GLY A 505 7.71 -23.32 16.78
C GLY A 505 7.94 -22.00 17.51
N GLN A 506 7.75 -20.86 16.83
CA GLN A 506 7.96 -19.50 17.35
C GLN A 506 6.66 -18.81 17.78
N PHE A 507 5.50 -19.48 17.68
CA PHE A 507 4.20 -18.84 17.94
C PHE A 507 3.98 -18.38 19.39
N ASN A 508 4.85 -18.80 20.32
CA ASN A 508 4.85 -18.29 21.69
C ASN A 508 5.56 -16.93 21.82
N ASN A 509 6.34 -16.51 20.82
CA ASN A 509 7.00 -15.22 20.78
C ASN A 509 6.01 -14.13 20.35
N ALA A 510 6.43 -12.86 20.49
CA ALA A 510 5.65 -11.71 20.06
C ALA A 510 5.30 -11.80 18.57
N MET A 511 4.07 -11.47 18.21
CA MET A 511 3.56 -11.57 16.85
C MET A 511 4.41 -10.79 15.85
N LYS A 512 4.94 -9.62 16.26
CA LYS A 512 5.85 -8.83 15.42
C LYS A 512 7.15 -9.58 15.05
N GLU A 513 7.54 -10.62 15.79
CA GLU A 513 8.76 -11.39 15.56
C GLU A 513 8.57 -12.51 14.54
N ILE A 514 7.33 -12.95 14.30
CA ILE A 514 7.01 -14.04 13.39
C ILE A 514 7.38 -13.65 11.95
N GLU A 515 8.29 -14.43 11.36
CA GLU A 515 8.67 -14.29 9.96
C GLU A 515 7.52 -14.74 9.05
N TYR A 516 7.30 -13.98 7.98
CA TYR A 516 6.26 -14.24 6.99
C TYR A 516 6.76 -14.06 5.57
N ILE A 517 7.98 -13.55 5.37
CA ILE A 517 8.60 -13.45 4.06
C ILE A 517 9.50 -14.67 3.88
N PRO A 518 9.26 -15.50 2.84
CA PRO A 518 10.14 -16.61 2.52
C PRO A 518 11.61 -16.17 2.42
N LEU A 519 12.53 -17.03 2.85
CA LEU A 519 13.96 -16.70 2.93
C LEU A 519 14.52 -16.18 1.60
N GLU A 520 14.16 -16.80 0.47
CA GLU A 520 14.63 -16.39 -0.87
C GLU A 520 14.14 -14.98 -1.24
N SER A 521 12.87 -14.67 -0.97
CA SER A 521 12.28 -13.35 -1.19
C SER A 521 12.92 -12.30 -0.30
N LYS A 522 13.24 -12.66 0.95
CA LYS A 522 13.94 -11.79 1.91
C LYS A 522 15.38 -11.50 1.47
N GLU A 523 16.13 -12.52 1.06
CA GLU A 523 17.47 -12.38 0.49
C GLU A 523 17.45 -11.52 -0.78
N MET A 524 16.41 -11.64 -1.60
CA MET A 524 16.25 -10.83 -2.80
C MET A 524 16.11 -9.33 -2.47
N ILE A 525 15.20 -8.95 -1.56
CA ILE A 525 14.93 -7.53 -1.23
C ILE A 525 16.01 -6.90 -0.34
N ILE A 526 16.71 -7.67 0.49
CA ILE A 526 17.76 -7.15 1.36
C ILE A 526 19.10 -7.09 0.62
N ASN A 527 19.49 -8.16 -0.08
CA ASN A 527 20.84 -8.32 -0.63
C ASN A 527 20.87 -8.20 -2.15
N LYS A 528 20.02 -8.92 -2.89
CA LYS A 528 20.11 -8.97 -4.36
C LYS A 528 19.77 -7.62 -5.01
N PHE A 529 18.74 -6.92 -4.56
CA PHE A 529 18.40 -5.58 -5.07
C PHE A 529 19.43 -4.52 -4.66
N ASN A 530 20.25 -4.81 -3.63
CA ASN A 530 21.32 -3.96 -3.13
C ASN A 530 22.72 -4.49 -3.47
N SER A 531 22.85 -5.35 -4.49
CA SER A 531 24.11 -6.05 -4.80
C SER A 531 25.12 -5.19 -5.57
N ASN A 532 24.76 -3.95 -5.90
CA ASN A 532 25.61 -3.02 -6.65
C ASN A 532 26.66 -2.41 -5.72
N VAL A 533 27.68 -3.21 -5.39
CA VAL A 533 28.76 -2.85 -4.46
C VAL A 533 30.10 -3.04 -5.15
N SER A 534 30.90 -1.98 -5.15
CA SER A 534 32.26 -2.02 -5.69
C SER A 534 33.22 -2.62 -4.67
N LYS A 535 34.06 -3.55 -5.13
CA LYS A 535 35.11 -4.19 -4.29
C LYS A 535 36.34 -3.29 -4.07
N GLU A 536 36.37 -2.12 -4.70
CA GLU A 536 37.50 -1.20 -4.62
C GLU A 536 37.37 -0.24 -3.44
N GLU A 537 38.26 -0.41 -2.47
CA GLU A 537 38.47 0.55 -1.38
C GLU A 537 39.24 1.77 -1.91
N ASN A 538 38.52 2.74 -2.48
CA ASN A 538 39.10 4.02 -2.89
C ASN A 538 38.74 5.13 -1.88
N ASN A 539 39.67 5.37 -0.95
CA ASN A 539 39.61 6.42 0.06
C ASN A 539 40.21 7.75 -0.42
N SER A 540 39.98 8.14 -1.69
CA SER A 540 40.36 9.48 -2.17
C SER A 540 39.30 10.52 -1.78
N THR A 541 39.55 11.77 -2.15
CA THR A 541 38.62 12.90 -1.98
C THR A 541 38.43 13.59 -3.32
N TYR A 542 37.31 14.27 -3.51
CA TYR A 542 37.08 15.03 -4.74
C TYR A 542 38.21 16.05 -5.00
N ILE A 543 38.78 16.65 -3.96
CA ILE A 543 39.80 17.69 -4.13
C ILE A 543 41.12 17.13 -4.63
N HIS A 544 41.53 15.96 -4.14
CA HIS A 544 42.70 15.26 -4.65
C HIS A 544 42.52 14.83 -6.11
N GLU A 545 41.32 14.38 -6.49
CA GLU A 545 41.03 14.05 -7.89
C GLU A 545 41.00 15.29 -8.80
N PHE A 546 40.42 16.40 -8.34
CA PHE A 546 40.48 17.68 -9.06
C PHE A 546 41.93 18.12 -9.33
N ILE A 547 42.83 18.04 -8.35
CA ILE A 547 44.25 18.40 -8.53
C ILE A 547 44.89 17.50 -9.58
N LYS A 548 44.62 16.19 -9.58
CA LYS A 548 45.11 15.27 -10.63
C LYS A 548 44.59 15.65 -12.01
N VAL A 549 43.31 15.97 -12.12
CA VAL A 549 42.65 16.38 -13.37
C VAL A 549 43.24 17.70 -13.89
N SER A 550 43.47 18.67 -13.01
CA SER A 550 44.02 19.96 -13.39
C SER A 550 45.42 19.84 -13.99
N LYS A 551 46.25 18.94 -13.45
CA LYS A 551 47.57 18.60 -13.99
C LYS A 551 47.49 17.81 -15.30
N ARG A 552 46.44 16.99 -15.49
CA ARG A 552 46.22 16.20 -16.71
C ARG A 552 45.70 17.04 -17.88
N TYR A 553 44.83 18.02 -17.61
CA TYR A 553 44.19 18.86 -18.65
C TYR A 553 44.37 20.37 -18.40
N PRO A 554 45.61 20.87 -18.24
CA PRO A 554 45.85 22.23 -17.73
C PRO A 554 45.26 23.33 -18.61
N GLN A 555 45.23 23.13 -19.93
CA GLN A 555 44.75 24.11 -20.91
C GLN A 555 43.28 23.90 -21.30
N LYS A 556 42.61 22.87 -20.78
CA LYS A 556 41.19 22.64 -21.08
C LYS A 556 40.35 23.69 -20.32
N PRO A 557 39.32 24.29 -20.94
CA PRO A 557 38.36 25.12 -20.22
C PRO A 557 37.75 24.34 -19.04
N ALA A 558 37.81 24.93 -17.85
CA ALA A 558 37.14 24.42 -16.66
C ALA A 558 35.83 25.17 -16.41
N ILE A 559 35.82 26.49 -16.63
CA ILE A 559 34.65 27.35 -16.48
C ILE A 559 34.53 28.26 -17.70
N ILE A 560 33.34 28.35 -18.28
CA ILE A 560 32.93 29.39 -19.21
C ILE A 560 31.84 30.21 -18.52
N PHE A 561 32.03 31.52 -18.43
CA PHE A 561 31.08 32.45 -17.83
C PHE A 561 31.06 33.74 -18.65
N ASN A 562 30.01 33.93 -19.45
CA ASN A 562 29.91 35.02 -20.41
C ASN A 562 31.13 35.03 -21.35
N ASP A 563 31.89 36.14 -21.39
CA ASP A 563 33.10 36.25 -22.21
C ASP A 563 34.38 35.79 -21.49
N VAL A 564 34.25 35.29 -20.25
CA VAL A 564 35.37 34.82 -19.43
C VAL A 564 35.50 33.31 -19.53
N THR A 565 36.69 32.84 -19.88
CA THR A 565 37.06 31.42 -19.84
C THR A 565 38.21 31.23 -18.86
N ILE A 566 38.04 30.33 -17.90
CA ILE A 566 39.06 29.92 -16.95
C ILE A 566 39.42 28.45 -17.24
N ASN A 567 40.68 28.18 -17.56
CA ASN A 567 41.15 26.82 -17.75
C ASN A 567 41.47 26.13 -16.40
N TYR A 568 41.67 24.81 -16.43
CA TYR A 568 41.94 24.04 -15.22
C TYR A 568 43.19 24.49 -14.45
N LYS A 569 44.25 24.91 -15.15
CA LYS A 569 45.46 25.41 -14.48
C LYS A 569 45.18 26.72 -13.75
N GLU A 570 44.49 27.65 -14.40
CA GLU A 570 44.09 28.93 -13.82
C GLU A 570 43.18 28.70 -12.60
N LEU A 571 42.19 27.81 -12.70
CA LEU A 571 41.34 27.48 -11.57
C LEU A 571 42.14 26.89 -10.39
N ASP A 572 43.13 26.03 -10.67
CA ASP A 572 44.00 25.47 -9.63
C ASP A 572 44.86 26.55 -8.96
N ASP A 573 45.51 27.41 -9.76
CA ASP A 573 46.34 28.54 -9.30
C ASP A 573 45.53 29.54 -8.45
N MET A 574 44.35 29.96 -8.95
CA MET A 574 43.46 30.89 -8.26
C MET A 574 42.95 30.30 -6.94
N SER A 575 42.60 29.01 -6.92
CA SER A 575 42.17 28.35 -5.69
C SER A 575 43.33 28.08 -4.72
N ASN A 576 44.56 27.88 -5.19
CA ASN A 576 45.77 27.80 -4.35
C ASN A 576 46.02 29.13 -3.63
N SER A 577 45.95 30.24 -4.39
CA SER A 577 46.10 31.60 -3.87
C SER A 577 45.12 31.89 -2.73
N LEU A 578 43.85 31.62 -2.95
CA LEU A 578 42.82 31.83 -1.94
C LEU A 578 42.97 30.86 -0.76
N ALA A 579 43.28 29.58 -1.00
CA ALA A 579 43.46 28.60 0.05
C ALA A 579 44.66 28.91 0.95
N TYR A 580 45.75 29.44 0.38
CA TYR A 580 46.88 29.97 1.16
C TYR A 580 46.41 31.06 2.12
N GLN A 581 45.62 32.01 1.62
CA GLN A 581 45.07 33.10 2.44
C GLN A 581 44.11 32.60 3.53
N LEU A 582 43.24 31.63 3.23
CA LEU A 582 42.33 31.02 4.22
C LEU A 582 43.12 30.36 5.35
N LYS A 583 44.23 29.68 5.05
CA LYS A 583 45.12 29.12 6.07
C LYS A 583 45.78 30.20 6.92
N GLN A 584 46.17 31.34 6.34
CA GLN A 584 46.67 32.49 7.12
C GLN A 584 45.60 33.07 8.06
N PHE A 585 44.32 32.92 7.70
CA PHE A 585 43.20 33.27 8.56
C PHE A 585 42.85 32.19 9.60
N GLY A 586 43.58 31.08 9.61
CA GLY A 586 43.44 30.02 10.61
C GLY A 586 42.47 28.91 10.24
N ILE A 587 41.96 28.86 9.01
CA ILE A 587 41.09 27.76 8.55
C ILE A 587 41.85 26.43 8.59
N SER A 588 41.21 25.43 9.19
CA SER A 588 41.72 24.09 9.41
C SER A 588 40.66 23.02 9.06
N ARG A 589 41.00 21.75 9.32
CA ARG A 589 40.13 20.59 9.06
C ARG A 589 38.79 20.73 9.76
N ASN A 590 37.70 20.55 9.00
CA ASN A 590 36.31 20.60 9.46
C ASN A 590 35.77 21.98 9.88
N ASP A 591 36.53 23.06 9.71
CA ASP A 591 35.98 24.40 9.86
C ASP A 591 34.95 24.67 8.76
N ILE A 592 33.79 25.20 9.12
CA ILE A 592 32.73 25.53 8.16
C ILE A 592 32.89 26.98 7.71
N VAL A 593 33.05 27.18 6.39
CA VAL A 593 33.25 28.50 5.78
C VAL A 593 32.03 28.86 4.91
N PRO A 594 31.17 29.79 5.35
CA PRO A 594 30.05 30.27 4.55
C PRO A 594 30.51 31.09 3.34
N ILE A 595 29.82 30.89 2.22
CA ILE A 595 30.03 31.59 0.96
C ILE A 595 28.70 32.22 0.52
N ILE A 596 28.65 33.55 0.46
CA ILE A 596 27.49 34.33 0.02
C ILE A 596 27.90 35.11 -1.22
N SER A 597 27.51 34.63 -2.39
CA SER A 597 28.00 35.16 -3.66
C SER A 597 26.88 35.29 -4.68
N GLU A 598 26.98 36.27 -5.57
CA GLU A 598 26.30 36.20 -6.85
C GLU A 598 26.84 35.04 -7.70
N ARG A 599 26.07 34.59 -8.70
CA ARG A 599 26.53 33.56 -9.64
C ARG A 599 27.74 34.08 -10.41
N SER A 600 28.92 33.53 -10.09
CA SER A 600 30.19 33.90 -10.72
C SER A 600 31.22 32.77 -10.55
N PRO A 601 32.31 32.78 -11.33
CA PRO A 601 33.40 31.81 -11.15
C PRO A 601 34.02 31.83 -9.75
N TYR A 602 33.93 32.96 -9.03
CA TYR A 602 34.48 33.12 -7.68
C TYR A 602 33.85 32.18 -6.67
N PHE A 603 32.59 31.78 -6.83
CA PHE A 603 31.98 30.76 -5.97
C PHE A 603 32.71 29.42 -6.11
N ILE A 604 32.95 28.97 -7.34
CA ILE A 604 33.63 27.69 -7.62
C ILE A 604 35.07 27.74 -7.12
N ILE A 605 35.78 28.84 -7.39
CA ILE A 605 37.14 29.07 -6.88
C ILE A 605 37.17 29.02 -5.34
N ALA A 606 36.21 29.67 -4.68
CA ALA A 606 36.10 29.69 -3.22
C ALA A 606 35.79 28.31 -2.63
N ALA A 607 34.86 27.55 -3.22
CA ALA A 607 34.53 26.20 -2.76
C ALA A 607 35.76 25.27 -2.85
N VAL A 608 36.47 25.29 -3.98
CA VAL A 608 37.73 24.53 -4.16
C VAL A 608 38.78 25.00 -3.16
N ALA A 609 38.95 26.30 -2.96
CA ALA A 609 39.94 26.85 -2.03
C ALA A 609 39.67 26.48 -0.57
N VAL A 610 38.41 26.52 -0.14
CA VAL A 610 37.98 26.09 1.20
C VAL A 610 38.32 24.62 1.42
N SER A 611 38.00 23.74 0.47
CA SER A 611 38.35 22.32 0.56
C SER A 611 39.86 22.07 0.50
N LYS A 612 40.65 22.86 -0.24
CA LYS A 612 42.12 22.79 -0.18
C LYS A 612 42.70 23.27 1.16
N ALA A 613 42.01 24.21 1.82
CA ALA A 613 42.38 24.68 3.15
C ALA A 613 42.06 23.64 4.25
N GLY A 614 41.18 22.67 3.98
CA GLY A 614 40.70 21.65 4.92
C GLY A 614 39.29 21.92 5.46
N GLY A 615 38.71 23.07 5.13
CA GLY A 615 37.38 23.44 5.57
C GLY A 615 36.27 22.82 4.72
N ALA A 616 35.06 22.86 5.26
CA ALA A 616 33.82 22.56 4.56
C ALA A 616 33.16 23.87 4.10
N TYR A 617 32.78 23.96 2.83
CA TYR A 617 32.10 25.16 2.36
C TYR A 617 30.58 25.07 2.64
N LEU A 618 29.99 26.21 3.00
CA LEU A 618 28.55 26.36 3.20
C LEU A 618 28.00 27.41 2.22
N PRO A 619 27.36 27.01 1.11
CA PRO A 619 26.70 27.94 0.23
C PRO A 619 25.45 28.53 0.89
N ILE A 620 25.39 29.85 1.01
CA ILE A 620 24.21 30.57 1.49
C ILE A 620 23.68 31.44 0.35
N ASP A 621 22.45 31.17 -0.06
CA ASP A 621 21.79 31.91 -1.12
C ASP A 621 21.62 33.39 -0.73
N LYS A 622 22.14 34.26 -1.60
CA LYS A 622 22.08 35.72 -1.45
C LYS A 622 20.66 36.25 -1.39
N ASN A 623 19.66 35.52 -1.88
CA ASN A 623 18.26 35.93 -1.93
C ASN A 623 17.51 35.64 -0.61
N LEU A 624 18.09 34.88 0.33
CA LEU A 624 17.45 34.62 1.62
C LEU A 624 17.26 35.89 2.45
N PRO A 625 16.20 36.00 3.27
CA PRO A 625 16.03 37.12 4.20
C PRO A 625 17.22 37.25 5.17
N VAL A 626 17.54 38.49 5.56
CA VAL A 626 18.67 38.80 6.47
C VAL A 626 18.58 37.99 7.76
N ASP A 627 17.39 37.89 8.37
CA ASP A 627 17.15 37.10 9.59
C ASP A 627 17.50 35.62 9.41
N ARG A 628 17.22 35.05 8.23
CA ARG A 628 17.50 33.65 7.93
C ARG A 628 18.99 33.41 7.73
N ILE A 629 19.68 34.33 7.04
CA ILE A 629 21.14 34.31 6.94
C ILE A 629 21.76 34.43 8.34
N GLN A 630 21.24 35.34 9.18
CA GLN A 630 21.73 35.55 10.56
C GLN A 630 21.56 34.30 11.42
N TYR A 631 20.43 33.62 11.30
CA TYR A 631 20.20 32.34 11.96
C TYR A 631 21.25 31.30 11.55
N ILE A 632 21.49 31.12 10.23
CA ILE A 632 22.48 30.17 9.72
C ILE A 632 23.87 30.50 10.25
N LEU A 633 24.29 31.77 10.19
CA LEU A 633 25.60 32.20 10.70
C LEU A 633 25.72 32.01 12.21
N ASN A 634 24.64 32.21 12.98
CA ASN A 634 24.63 31.99 14.43
C ASN A 634 24.70 30.50 14.82
N ASP A 635 24.13 29.62 13.99
CA ASP A 635 24.18 28.17 14.19
C ASP A 635 25.58 27.64 13.86
N VAL A 636 26.20 28.14 12.78
CA VAL A 636 27.55 27.74 12.35
C VAL A 636 28.66 28.35 13.21
N LYS A 637 28.52 29.62 13.63
CA LYS A 637 29.55 30.42 14.31
C LYS A 637 30.89 30.45 13.55
N PRO A 638 30.89 30.89 12.28
CA PRO A 638 32.08 30.84 11.44
C PRO A 638 33.15 31.84 11.89
N SER A 639 34.42 31.53 11.63
CA SER A 639 35.53 32.49 11.82
C SER A 639 35.60 33.52 10.68
N ILE A 640 35.19 33.13 9.47
CA ILE A 640 35.22 33.93 8.26
C ILE A 640 34.00 33.64 7.37
N VAL A 641 33.50 34.66 6.68
CA VAL A 641 32.47 34.57 5.64
C VAL A 641 33.05 35.12 4.34
N LEU A 642 32.95 34.35 3.27
CA LEU A 642 33.38 34.75 1.92
C LEU A 642 32.21 35.41 1.19
N THR A 643 32.46 36.57 0.59
CA THR A 643 31.43 37.36 -0.12
C THR A 643 31.92 37.81 -1.49
N TYR A 644 30.99 37.91 -2.45
CA TYR A 644 31.21 38.53 -3.74
C TYR A 644 29.93 39.25 -4.20
N ASN A 645 30.02 40.57 -4.38
CA ASN A 645 28.90 41.44 -4.77
C ASN A 645 27.67 41.37 -3.84
N THR A 646 27.86 41.02 -2.56
CA THR A 646 26.78 40.90 -1.57
C THR A 646 27.09 41.65 -0.26
N GLU A 647 28.11 42.51 -0.27
CA GLU A 647 28.66 43.16 0.92
C GLU A 647 27.64 44.03 1.63
N LYS A 648 26.83 44.79 0.87
CA LYS A 648 25.76 45.64 1.42
C LYS A 648 24.77 44.86 2.27
N LYS A 649 24.48 43.62 1.90
CA LYS A 649 23.57 42.76 2.65
C LYS A 649 24.19 42.34 3.97
N LEU A 650 25.53 42.24 4.03
CA LEU A 650 26.29 41.82 5.19
C LEU A 650 26.63 42.98 6.16
N GLU A 651 26.42 44.24 5.77
CA GLU A 651 26.65 45.42 6.63
C GLU A 651 25.77 45.42 7.90
N SER A 652 24.65 44.70 7.89
CA SER A 652 23.71 44.61 9.02
C SER A 652 24.09 43.58 10.09
N PHE A 653 25.18 42.83 9.90
CA PHE A 653 25.60 41.75 10.80
C PHE A 653 26.70 42.22 11.75
N ASP A 654 26.64 41.80 13.02
CA ASP A 654 27.64 42.16 14.05
C ASP A 654 29.08 41.78 13.65
N ASP A 655 30.10 42.47 14.20
CA ASP A 655 31.55 42.23 14.03
C ASP A 655 32.07 40.87 14.59
N LYS A 656 31.23 39.85 14.69
CA LYS A 656 31.55 38.54 15.31
C LYS A 656 32.40 37.63 14.43
N PHE A 657 32.47 37.89 13.13
CA PHE A 657 33.22 37.09 12.15
C PHE A 657 33.88 37.98 11.10
N ARG A 658 34.95 37.50 10.47
CA ARG A 658 35.64 38.25 9.40
C ARG A 658 34.86 38.14 8.09
N ILE A 659 34.53 39.26 7.46
CA ILE A 659 34.00 39.26 6.08
C ILE A 659 35.17 39.42 5.10
N TYR A 660 35.28 38.52 4.12
CA TYR A 660 36.33 38.55 3.11
C TYR A 660 35.75 38.62 1.71
N ASN A 661 36.06 39.72 1.02
CA ASN A 661 35.57 40.01 -0.31
C ASN A 661 36.45 39.36 -1.39
N LEU A 662 35.89 38.39 -2.11
CA LEU A 662 36.56 37.64 -3.17
C LEU A 662 36.95 38.54 -4.36
N GLY A 663 36.16 39.56 -4.67
CA GLY A 663 36.44 40.50 -5.76
C GLY A 663 37.64 41.44 -5.50
N LYS A 664 38.10 41.52 -4.24
CA LYS A 664 39.30 42.28 -3.84
C LYS A 664 40.55 41.40 -3.67
N HIS A 665 40.42 40.09 -3.82
CA HIS A 665 41.54 39.17 -3.65
C HIS A 665 42.45 39.19 -4.89
N ASN A 666 43.77 39.24 -4.69
CA ASN A 666 44.73 39.15 -5.79
C ASN A 666 45.06 37.68 -6.09
N PHE A 667 44.32 37.09 -7.03
CA PHE A 667 44.46 35.68 -7.40
C PHE A 667 45.78 35.30 -8.08
N HIS A 668 46.68 36.27 -8.34
CA HIS A 668 48.00 36.01 -8.90
C HIS A 668 49.09 35.82 -7.83
N ASP A 669 48.80 36.12 -6.56
CA ASP A 669 49.75 35.92 -5.46
C ASP A 669 49.68 34.48 -4.94
N HIS A 670 50.82 33.90 -4.53
CA HIS A 670 50.86 32.58 -3.88
C HIS A 670 50.13 31.43 -4.64
N CYS A 671 50.20 31.42 -5.97
CA CYS A 671 49.54 30.42 -6.83
C CYS A 671 50.10 29.00 -6.76
N ASN A 672 51.27 28.81 -6.11
CA ASN A 672 51.93 27.51 -6.02
C ASN A 672 51.07 26.50 -5.25
N GLU A 673 51.22 25.22 -5.60
CA GLU A 673 50.52 24.11 -4.92
C GLU A 673 50.75 24.17 -3.40
N ILE A 674 49.66 24.10 -2.64
CA ILE A 674 49.68 24.11 -1.18
C ILE A 674 49.56 22.69 -0.62
N ASN A 675 50.11 22.46 0.58
CA ASN A 675 49.98 21.17 1.26
C ASN A 675 48.51 20.88 1.61
N ILE A 676 47.88 19.88 0.99
CA ILE A 676 46.48 19.50 1.26
C ILE A 676 46.43 18.64 2.52
N ILE A 677 45.61 19.04 3.49
CA ILE A 677 45.45 18.35 4.78
C ILE A 677 44.11 17.60 4.90
N THR A 678 43.31 17.66 3.86
CA THR A 678 41.93 17.15 3.78
C THR A 678 41.92 15.64 3.69
N GLU A 679 41.18 14.99 4.58
CA GLU A 679 40.99 13.54 4.63
C GLU A 679 39.58 13.13 4.16
N PRO A 680 39.36 11.87 3.73
CA PRO A 680 38.05 11.40 3.27
C PRO A 680 36.92 11.56 4.29
N ASN A 681 37.23 11.43 5.57
CA ASN A 681 36.24 11.54 6.64
C ASN A 681 35.96 12.98 7.10
N ASP A 682 36.68 13.96 6.56
CA ASP A 682 36.40 15.37 6.84
C ASP A 682 35.12 15.83 6.12
N LEU A 683 34.47 16.84 6.69
CA LEU A 683 33.35 17.54 6.09
C LEU A 683 33.79 18.22 4.78
N CYS A 684 33.00 18.02 3.73
CA CYS A 684 33.19 18.63 2.42
C CYS A 684 32.32 19.87 2.26
N TYR A 685 31.03 19.73 2.55
CA TYR A 685 30.08 20.83 2.49
C TYR A 685 28.96 20.67 3.52
N VAL A 686 28.32 21.79 3.80
CA VAL A 686 27.10 21.86 4.62
C VAL A 686 26.00 22.50 3.80
N ILE A 687 24.81 21.89 3.75
CA ILE A 687 23.64 22.47 3.08
C ILE A 687 22.49 22.59 4.06
N TYR A 688 21.91 23.78 4.16
CA TYR A 688 20.74 24.01 5.01
C TYR A 688 19.45 23.64 4.29
N THR A 689 18.62 22.85 4.96
CA THR A 689 17.29 22.45 4.52
C THR A 689 16.23 22.98 5.49
N SER A 690 14.96 23.01 5.07
CA SER A 690 13.81 23.31 5.96
C SER A 690 13.72 22.28 7.08
N GLY A 691 13.29 22.69 8.28
CA GLY A 691 13.22 21.80 9.45
C GLY A 691 11.82 21.63 10.03
N THR A 692 11.48 20.40 10.43
CA THR A 692 10.19 20.05 11.06
C THR A 692 9.92 20.79 12.37
N THR A 693 10.97 21.22 13.08
CA THR A 693 10.88 22.06 14.29
C THR A 693 10.59 23.54 13.99
N GLY A 694 10.48 23.90 12.70
CA GLY A 694 10.30 25.24 12.19
C GLY A 694 11.54 26.11 12.15
N GLN A 695 12.73 25.50 12.19
CA GLN A 695 13.98 26.20 11.95
C GLN A 695 14.85 25.41 10.96
N PRO A 696 15.60 26.10 10.07
CA PRO A 696 16.50 25.44 9.13
C PRO A 696 17.55 24.56 9.83
N LYS A 697 17.92 23.44 9.21
CA LYS A 697 18.91 22.47 9.71
C LYS A 697 20.03 22.28 8.70
N GLY A 698 21.29 22.33 9.15
CA GLY A 698 22.46 22.11 8.31
C GLY A 698 22.81 20.63 8.18
N THR A 699 22.69 20.07 6.98
CA THR A 699 23.08 18.68 6.67
C THR A 699 24.58 18.60 6.41
N LEU A 700 25.25 17.66 7.10
CA LEU A 700 26.70 17.51 7.08
C LEU A 700 27.15 16.37 6.16
N ILE A 701 27.90 16.69 5.10
CA ILE A 701 28.37 15.70 4.10
C ILE A 701 29.90 15.64 4.08
N ARG A 702 30.47 14.43 4.10
CA ARG A 702 31.92 14.21 4.05
C ARG A 702 32.46 14.19 2.63
N HIS A 703 33.76 14.38 2.50
CA HIS A 703 34.48 14.20 1.24
C HIS A 703 34.28 12.80 0.66
N PHE A 704 34.30 11.78 1.50
CA PHE A 704 34.06 10.39 1.11
C PHE A 704 32.67 10.19 0.51
N ASN A 705 31.62 10.72 1.14
CA ASN A 705 30.24 10.48 0.71
C ASN A 705 30.02 11.06 -0.70
N ILE A 706 30.43 12.32 -0.93
CA ILE A 706 30.28 12.94 -2.24
C ILE A 706 31.24 12.32 -3.27
N TYR A 707 32.44 11.91 -2.86
CA TYR A 707 33.36 11.25 -3.78
C TYR A 707 32.83 9.88 -4.23
N ASN A 708 32.20 9.10 -3.35
CA ASN A 708 31.52 7.86 -3.73
C ASN A 708 30.50 8.11 -4.84
N TYR A 709 29.63 9.11 -4.67
CA TYR A 709 28.63 9.46 -5.67
C TYR A 709 29.22 9.80 -7.05
N LEU A 710 30.38 10.47 -7.06
CA LEU A 710 30.94 11.06 -8.27
C LEU A 710 32.01 10.21 -8.96
N ARG A 711 32.70 9.32 -8.24
CA ARG A 711 33.93 8.67 -8.72
C ARG A 711 33.72 7.80 -9.96
N ARG A 712 34.84 7.50 -10.62
CA ARG A 712 34.92 6.45 -11.63
C ARG A 712 34.96 5.10 -10.92
N TYR A 713 34.24 4.14 -11.49
CA TYR A 713 34.27 2.75 -11.09
C TYR A 713 34.85 1.95 -12.26
N ASP A 714 35.78 1.04 -11.97
CA ASP A 714 36.54 0.34 -13.02
C ASP A 714 35.72 -0.75 -13.72
N ASP A 715 34.69 -1.31 -13.08
CA ASP A 715 33.74 -2.21 -13.72
C ASP A 715 32.68 -1.41 -14.49
N GLU A 716 32.59 -1.59 -15.81
CA GLU A 716 31.60 -0.91 -16.65
C GLU A 716 30.16 -1.36 -16.36
N ASN A 717 29.98 -2.47 -15.63
CA ASN A 717 28.68 -2.95 -15.15
C ASN A 717 28.24 -2.27 -13.85
N ASP A 718 29.13 -1.59 -13.12
CA ASP A 718 28.75 -0.86 -11.92
C ASP A 718 27.74 0.24 -12.27
N TYR A 719 26.56 0.16 -11.68
CA TYR A 719 25.48 1.10 -11.95
C TYR A 719 25.72 2.38 -11.15
N CYS A 720 26.40 3.34 -11.77
CA CYS A 720 26.78 4.62 -11.17
C CYS A 720 26.61 5.78 -12.16
N LEU A 721 26.55 7.01 -11.64
CA LEU A 721 26.37 8.22 -12.46
C LEU A 721 27.43 8.32 -13.57
N ASN A 722 28.71 8.12 -13.24
CA ASN A 722 29.78 8.24 -14.21
C ASN A 722 29.65 7.24 -15.36
N ASN A 723 29.35 5.98 -15.09
CA ASN A 723 29.24 4.96 -16.14
C ASN A 723 28.04 5.20 -17.06
N LEU A 724 26.96 5.77 -16.52
CA LEU A 724 25.81 6.19 -17.33
C LEU A 724 26.20 7.33 -18.27
N LEU A 725 26.80 8.41 -17.75
CA LEU A 725 27.14 9.60 -18.55
C LEU A 725 28.36 9.40 -19.48
N LYS A 726 29.28 8.49 -19.15
CA LYS A 726 30.45 8.17 -20.00
C LYS A 726 30.03 7.70 -21.40
N ARG A 727 28.88 7.02 -21.51
CA ARG A 727 28.31 6.52 -22.78
C ARG A 727 27.97 7.64 -23.75
N ASP A 728 27.68 8.82 -23.23
CA ASP A 728 27.21 9.96 -24.01
C ASP A 728 28.32 10.95 -24.33
N HIS A 729 29.57 10.69 -23.92
CA HIS A 729 30.72 11.59 -24.16
C HIS A 729 30.42 13.06 -23.80
N ILE A 730 29.90 13.27 -22.59
CA ILE A 730 29.63 14.60 -22.04
C ILE A 730 30.94 15.38 -21.89
N GLU A 731 30.97 16.62 -22.38
CA GLU A 731 32.09 17.55 -22.25
C GLU A 731 31.68 18.88 -21.62
N HIS A 732 30.46 19.36 -21.87
CA HIS A 732 29.95 20.64 -21.40
C HIS A 732 28.70 20.47 -20.52
N VAL A 733 28.77 20.94 -19.27
CA VAL A 733 27.67 20.86 -18.30
C VAL A 733 27.14 22.25 -18.01
N LEU A 734 25.83 22.47 -18.21
CA LEU A 734 25.19 23.74 -17.88
C LEU A 734 25.01 23.86 -16.37
N ALA A 735 25.54 24.93 -15.78
CA ALA A 735 25.38 25.22 -14.36
C ALA A 735 24.32 26.30 -14.13
N ILE A 736 23.10 25.87 -13.77
CA ILE A 736 21.92 26.70 -13.50
C ILE A 736 21.28 26.44 -12.13
N THR A 737 21.74 25.43 -11.41
CA THR A 737 21.23 25.11 -10.08
C THR A 737 21.77 26.10 -9.05
N ASN A 738 20.92 26.51 -8.11
CA ASN A 738 21.34 27.34 -7.00
C ASN A 738 22.39 26.59 -6.16
N PHE A 739 23.51 27.24 -5.82
CA PHE A 739 24.59 26.57 -5.09
C PHE A 739 24.20 26.10 -3.68
N SER A 740 23.14 26.65 -3.10
CA SER A 740 22.56 26.16 -1.84
C SER A 740 21.75 24.87 -1.98
N PHE A 741 21.65 24.30 -3.19
CA PHE A 741 21.05 23.00 -3.46
C PHE A 741 22.15 21.98 -3.79
N ASP A 742 22.06 20.79 -3.21
CA ASP A 742 23.00 19.68 -3.39
C ASP A 742 23.10 19.20 -4.84
N MET A 743 22.02 19.35 -5.62
CA MET A 743 22.00 19.08 -7.07
C MET A 743 23.10 19.84 -7.83
N SER A 744 23.56 21.00 -7.33
CA SER A 744 24.65 21.76 -7.96
C SER A 744 25.97 20.98 -8.00
N GLN A 745 26.14 19.95 -7.15
CA GLN A 745 27.36 19.12 -7.13
C GLN A 745 27.56 18.33 -8.44
N ASN A 746 26.49 18.01 -9.18
CA ASN A 746 26.58 17.44 -10.52
C ASN A 746 27.07 18.44 -11.56
N GLU A 747 26.79 19.72 -11.36
CA GLU A 747 27.20 20.78 -12.28
C GLU A 747 28.66 21.17 -12.01
N THR A 748 29.06 21.20 -10.73
CA THR A 748 30.38 21.66 -10.31
C THR A 748 31.35 20.51 -10.06
N THR A 749 31.22 19.82 -8.93
CA THR A 749 32.20 18.85 -8.45
C THR A 749 32.38 17.67 -9.40
N TYR A 750 31.30 17.16 -9.99
CA TYR A 750 31.38 16.14 -11.06
C TYR A 750 32.23 16.64 -12.23
N SER A 751 31.93 17.82 -12.76
CA SER A 751 32.68 18.42 -13.88
C SER A 751 34.16 18.55 -13.56
N LEU A 752 34.49 19.03 -12.36
CA LEU A 752 35.87 19.24 -11.90
C LEU A 752 36.69 17.95 -11.84
N ILE A 753 36.13 16.84 -11.35
CA ILE A 753 36.89 15.58 -11.22
C ILE A 753 36.87 14.72 -12.51
N HIS A 754 36.03 15.06 -13.48
CA HIS A 754 35.99 14.36 -14.77
C HIS A 754 36.65 15.13 -15.93
N GLY A 755 37.08 16.38 -15.70
CA GLY A 755 37.71 17.19 -16.75
C GLY A 755 36.69 17.81 -17.69
N LEU A 756 35.46 18.11 -17.23
CA LEU A 756 34.39 18.71 -18.02
C LEU A 756 34.36 20.24 -17.88
N THR A 757 33.81 20.93 -18.88
CA THR A 757 33.63 22.38 -18.86
C THR A 757 32.33 22.74 -18.15
N ILE A 758 32.41 23.56 -17.09
CA ILE A 758 31.26 24.16 -16.42
C ILE A 758 30.83 25.39 -17.22
N VAL A 759 29.70 25.29 -17.91
CA VAL A 759 29.06 26.41 -18.60
C VAL A 759 28.18 27.15 -17.59
N LEU A 760 28.77 28.11 -16.88
CA LEU A 760 28.11 28.84 -15.81
C LEU A 760 27.21 29.95 -16.37
N VAL A 761 25.97 29.98 -15.88
CA VAL A 761 24.96 30.98 -16.27
C VAL A 761 24.81 32.01 -15.16
N ASP A 762 24.74 33.29 -15.53
CA ASP A 762 24.48 34.39 -14.58
C ASP A 762 22.97 34.57 -14.30
N ASP A 763 22.66 35.43 -13.33
CA ASP A 763 21.27 35.69 -12.93
C ASP A 763 20.45 36.44 -13.99
N TYR A 764 21.08 37.08 -14.98
CA TYR A 764 20.37 37.78 -16.04
C TYR A 764 19.90 36.79 -17.11
N ILE A 765 20.81 35.95 -17.61
CA ILE A 765 20.51 34.93 -18.63
C ILE A 765 19.55 33.88 -18.08
N ILE A 766 19.69 33.48 -16.80
CA ILE A 766 18.86 32.42 -16.23
C ILE A 766 17.36 32.77 -16.14
N ASN A 767 17.05 34.07 -16.09
CA ASN A 767 15.69 34.61 -15.97
C ASN A 767 15.08 34.97 -17.33
N ASP A 768 15.83 34.87 -18.43
CA ASP A 768 15.33 35.04 -19.80
C ASP A 768 15.55 33.75 -20.58
N VAL A 769 14.47 33.01 -20.81
CA VAL A 769 14.52 31.70 -21.46
C VAL A 769 15.06 31.79 -22.90
N ASN A 770 14.85 32.91 -23.61
CA ASN A 770 15.42 33.06 -24.96
C ASN A 770 16.95 33.20 -24.90
N LEU A 771 17.45 34.04 -23.98
CA LEU A 771 18.90 34.19 -23.77
C LEU A 771 19.53 32.89 -23.28
N LEU A 772 18.85 32.16 -22.39
CA LEU A 772 19.29 30.84 -21.94
C LEU A 772 19.41 29.86 -23.11
N SER A 773 18.43 29.87 -24.02
CA SER A 773 18.40 29.03 -25.21
C SER A 773 19.58 29.33 -26.14
N GLU A 774 19.85 30.61 -26.39
CA GLU A 774 21.02 31.06 -27.16
C GLU A 774 22.32 30.61 -26.47
N TYR A 775 22.40 30.76 -25.15
CA TYR A 775 23.58 30.39 -24.37
C TYR A 775 23.85 28.88 -24.40
N ILE A 776 22.81 28.05 -24.36
CA ILE A 776 22.87 26.58 -24.50
C ILE A 776 23.47 26.22 -25.85
N SER A 777 22.92 26.76 -26.95
CA SER A 777 23.39 26.47 -28.30
C SER A 777 24.79 27.01 -28.57
N LYS A 778 25.10 28.24 -28.14
CA LYS A 778 26.42 28.89 -28.33
C LYS A 778 27.54 28.10 -27.69
N ASN A 779 27.30 27.55 -26.49
CA ASN A 779 28.33 26.87 -25.71
C ASN A 779 28.34 25.34 -25.87
N GLY A 780 27.47 24.78 -26.75
CA GLY A 780 27.43 23.35 -27.03
C GLY A 780 27.14 22.50 -25.79
N VAL A 781 26.16 22.88 -24.98
CA VAL A 781 25.82 22.18 -23.74
C VAL A 781 25.41 20.74 -24.03
N ASP A 782 26.01 19.79 -23.33
CA ASP A 782 25.72 18.35 -23.46
C ASP A 782 24.78 17.83 -22.36
N LEU A 783 24.90 18.37 -21.15
CA LEU A 783 24.21 17.90 -19.96
C LEU A 783 23.51 19.04 -19.22
N ILE A 784 22.24 18.82 -18.90
CA ILE A 784 21.47 19.62 -17.94
C ILE A 784 21.03 18.72 -16.79
N LYS A 785 21.16 19.21 -15.55
CA LYS A 785 20.48 18.65 -14.38
C LYS A 785 19.54 19.70 -13.80
N THR A 786 18.26 19.36 -13.62
CA THR A 786 17.28 20.27 -13.04
C THR A 786 16.04 19.53 -12.53
N THR A 787 15.04 20.25 -12.01
CA THR A 787 13.78 19.63 -11.57
C THR A 787 12.81 19.47 -12.75
N PRO A 788 11.92 18.45 -12.73
CA PRO A 788 10.90 18.28 -13.75
C PRO A 788 10.07 19.54 -13.99
N THR A 789 9.64 20.22 -12.93
CA THR A 789 8.79 21.42 -13.07
C THR A 789 9.53 22.57 -13.74
N ARG A 790 10.77 22.85 -13.32
CA ARG A 790 11.58 23.93 -13.92
C ARG A 790 11.87 23.65 -15.39
N PHE A 791 12.17 22.40 -15.74
CA PHE A 791 12.38 22.02 -17.14
C PHE A 791 11.10 22.17 -17.97
N LYS A 792 9.94 21.77 -17.42
CA LYS A 792 8.64 21.94 -18.06
C LYS A 792 8.35 23.42 -18.38
N LEU A 793 8.64 24.33 -17.45
CA LEU A 793 8.49 25.78 -17.66
C LEU A 793 9.39 26.28 -18.80
N PHE A 794 10.65 25.84 -18.85
CA PHE A 794 11.53 26.19 -19.97
C PHE A 794 10.99 25.67 -21.31
N MET A 795 10.40 24.47 -21.31
CA MET A 795 9.77 23.87 -22.50
C MET A 795 8.51 24.60 -22.96
N GLU A 796 8.00 25.61 -22.28
CA GLU A 796 6.91 26.45 -22.81
C GLU A 796 7.41 27.42 -23.89
N ASN A 797 8.71 27.73 -23.89
CA ASN A 797 9.35 28.60 -24.87
C ASN A 797 9.81 27.83 -26.13
N ASP A 798 9.46 28.33 -27.31
CA ASP A 798 9.77 27.66 -28.59
C ASP A 798 11.27 27.65 -28.96
N GLU A 799 12.04 28.67 -28.57
CA GLU A 799 13.48 28.70 -28.80
C GLU A 799 14.20 27.70 -27.88
N PHE A 800 13.73 27.54 -26.64
CA PHE A 800 14.26 26.55 -25.72
C PHE A 800 14.04 25.13 -26.24
N LYS A 801 12.83 24.82 -26.73
CA LYS A 801 12.53 23.53 -27.38
C LYS A 801 13.53 23.22 -28.50
N LYS A 802 13.90 24.20 -29.32
CA LYS A 802 14.90 24.01 -30.38
C LYS A 802 16.31 23.82 -29.80
N SER A 803 16.67 24.59 -28.78
CA SER A 803 18.01 24.58 -28.20
C SER A 803 18.39 23.25 -27.55
N ILE A 804 17.42 22.46 -27.06
CA ILE A 804 17.71 21.19 -26.38
C ILE A 804 18.14 20.06 -27.32
N ASN A 805 18.15 20.29 -28.64
CA ASN A 805 18.61 19.32 -29.62
C ASN A 805 20.11 18.98 -29.50
N VAL A 806 20.92 19.87 -28.92
CA VAL A 806 22.35 19.63 -28.67
C VAL A 806 22.61 18.77 -27.44
N LEU A 807 21.61 18.62 -26.56
CA LEU A 807 21.76 17.84 -25.34
C LEU A 807 21.99 16.37 -25.66
N LYS A 808 22.93 15.76 -24.93
CA LYS A 808 23.21 14.33 -24.97
C LYS A 808 22.55 13.60 -23.80
N ALA A 809 22.48 14.25 -22.63
CA ALA A 809 21.84 13.71 -21.43
C ALA A 809 21.08 14.79 -20.64
N LEU A 810 20.01 14.36 -19.98
CA LEU A 810 19.19 15.17 -19.08
C LEU A 810 18.93 14.39 -17.80
N ILE A 811 19.28 14.97 -16.65
CA ILE A 811 18.99 14.40 -15.33
C ILE A 811 17.89 15.22 -14.66
N LEU A 812 16.72 14.62 -14.49
CA LEU A 812 15.58 15.22 -13.80
C LEU A 812 15.45 14.58 -12.42
N GLY A 813 15.35 15.39 -11.39
CA GLY A 813 15.25 14.88 -10.01
C GLY A 813 14.75 15.93 -9.04
N GLY A 814 14.51 15.49 -7.81
CA GLY A 814 13.94 16.32 -6.76
C GLY A 814 12.41 16.27 -6.70
N GLU A 815 11.70 15.93 -7.78
CA GLU A 815 10.24 15.80 -7.84
C GLU A 815 9.82 14.59 -8.69
N ASP A 816 8.52 14.29 -8.70
CA ASP A 816 7.94 13.27 -9.57
C ASP A 816 8.14 13.65 -11.05
N LEU A 817 8.64 12.70 -11.84
CA LEU A 817 8.80 12.85 -13.28
C LEU A 817 7.57 12.29 -14.00
N SER A 818 6.91 13.11 -14.82
CA SER A 818 5.76 12.69 -15.62
C SER A 818 6.19 12.11 -16.97
N SER A 819 5.44 11.11 -17.44
CA SER A 819 5.62 10.55 -18.79
C SER A 819 5.32 11.56 -19.89
N ASP A 820 4.37 12.48 -19.66
CA ASP A 820 4.05 13.57 -20.59
C ASP A 820 5.26 14.47 -20.86
N LEU A 821 6.00 14.88 -19.81
CA LEU A 821 7.19 15.70 -19.97
C LEU A 821 8.28 14.94 -20.75
N CYS A 822 8.48 13.65 -20.46
CA CYS A 822 9.41 12.81 -21.21
C CYS A 822 9.04 12.72 -22.69
N ARG A 823 7.75 12.52 -23.03
CA ARG A 823 7.27 12.52 -24.43
C ARG A 823 7.53 13.85 -25.11
N GLU A 824 7.28 14.96 -24.41
CA GLU A 824 7.50 16.30 -24.96
C GLU A 824 8.97 16.55 -25.26
N ILE A 825 9.88 16.19 -24.34
CA ILE A 825 11.34 16.31 -24.54
C ILE A 825 11.78 15.51 -25.77
N LYS A 826 11.31 14.27 -25.93
CA LYS A 826 11.69 13.38 -27.03
C LYS A 826 11.26 13.88 -28.41
N LYS A 827 10.31 14.81 -28.51
CA LYS A 827 9.95 15.45 -29.80
C LYS A 827 11.06 16.35 -30.34
N TYR A 828 11.91 16.90 -29.46
CA TYR A 828 12.92 17.90 -29.83
C TYR A 828 14.37 17.46 -29.57
N SER A 829 14.58 16.45 -28.74
CA SER A 829 15.91 15.95 -28.42
C SER A 829 15.97 14.42 -28.37
N ALA A 830 17.06 13.86 -28.88
CA ALA A 830 17.40 12.45 -28.76
C ALA A 830 18.12 12.13 -27.44
N CYS A 831 18.31 13.11 -26.55
CA CYS A 831 19.05 12.95 -25.31
C CYS A 831 18.52 11.79 -24.45
N ARG A 832 19.41 11.16 -23.68
CA ARG A 832 18.99 10.23 -22.63
C ARG A 832 18.37 11.00 -21.49
N ILE A 833 17.26 10.49 -20.95
CA ILE A 833 16.56 11.10 -19.81
C ILE A 833 16.77 10.18 -18.62
N TYR A 834 17.25 10.75 -17.52
CA TYR A 834 17.46 10.04 -16.26
C TYR A 834 16.56 10.63 -15.18
N ASN A 835 15.82 9.78 -14.48
CA ASN A 835 15.14 10.14 -13.25
C ASN A 835 16.07 9.86 -12.06
N GLY A 836 16.36 10.87 -11.24
CA GLY A 836 17.24 10.76 -10.09
C GLY A 836 16.53 11.08 -8.78
N TYR A 837 16.75 10.23 -7.79
CA TYR A 837 16.20 10.40 -6.44
C TYR A 837 17.29 10.28 -5.39
N GLY A 838 17.27 11.20 -4.44
CA GLY A 838 18.05 11.17 -3.22
C GLY A 838 17.72 12.39 -2.35
N PRO A 839 17.69 12.23 -1.02
CA PRO A 839 17.64 13.36 -0.11
C PRO A 839 19.05 13.93 0.11
N THR A 840 19.13 15.19 0.55
CA THR A 840 20.40 15.87 0.87
C THR A 840 21.23 15.13 1.90
N GLU A 841 20.58 14.45 2.84
CA GLU A 841 21.20 13.62 3.86
C GLU A 841 21.99 12.41 3.31
N CYS A 842 21.80 12.06 2.03
CA CYS A 842 22.39 10.90 1.38
C CYS A 842 23.20 11.26 0.13
N SER A 843 23.76 12.46 0.07
CA SER A 843 24.70 12.90 -0.98
C SER A 843 24.10 12.90 -2.40
N VAL A 844 23.13 13.80 -2.61
CA VAL A 844 22.55 14.15 -3.91
C VAL A 844 21.55 13.12 -4.46
N ASN A 845 22.01 12.07 -5.15
CA ASN A 845 21.15 11.03 -5.69
C ASN A 845 21.66 9.66 -5.24
N CYS A 846 20.75 8.80 -4.82
CA CYS A 846 21.03 7.45 -4.33
C CYS A 846 20.43 6.38 -5.25
N THR A 847 19.47 6.75 -6.09
CA THR A 847 18.95 5.91 -7.16
C THR A 847 18.91 6.67 -8.48
N LEU A 848 19.00 5.92 -9.58
CA LEU A 848 18.84 6.43 -10.94
C LEU A 848 17.97 5.46 -11.75
N LYS A 849 17.18 6.01 -12.67
CA LYS A 849 16.45 5.29 -13.73
C LYS A 849 16.73 5.95 -15.07
N GLU A 850 17.20 5.18 -16.04
CA GLU A 850 17.17 5.62 -17.45
C GLU A 850 15.77 5.42 -18.01
N ILE A 851 15.17 6.47 -18.59
CA ILE A 851 13.85 6.41 -19.21
C ILE A 851 14.01 5.94 -20.66
N GLN A 852 13.66 4.68 -20.90
CA GLN A 852 13.75 4.04 -22.21
C GLN A 852 12.37 3.95 -22.88
N ASP A 853 11.38 3.38 -22.19
CA ASP A 853 10.00 3.24 -22.66
C ASP A 853 9.06 4.19 -21.91
N ILE A 854 8.35 5.06 -22.64
CA ILE A 854 7.48 6.11 -22.07
C ILE A 854 5.99 5.73 -22.16
N ASP A 855 5.65 4.76 -23.00
CA ASP A 855 4.27 4.56 -23.44
C ASP A 855 3.40 3.70 -22.50
N ASN A 856 3.97 2.90 -21.59
CA ASN A 856 3.20 1.89 -20.84
C ASN A 856 3.56 1.68 -19.35
N GLU A 857 4.46 2.46 -18.75
CA GLU A 857 4.88 2.21 -17.36
C GLU A 857 4.87 3.46 -16.49
N ARG A 858 4.48 3.27 -15.22
CA ARG A 858 4.69 4.26 -14.17
C ARG A 858 6.19 4.51 -14.01
N ILE A 859 6.63 5.76 -14.11
CA ILE A 859 8.05 6.10 -13.94
C ILE A 859 8.50 5.79 -12.51
N THR A 860 9.47 4.88 -12.39
CA THR A 860 10.12 4.52 -11.12
C THR A 860 11.24 5.52 -10.80
N ILE A 861 11.71 5.52 -9.55
CA ILE A 861 12.95 6.19 -9.16
C ILE A 861 14.19 5.32 -9.42
N GLY A 862 13.99 4.13 -10.01
CA GLY A 862 15.04 3.23 -10.45
C GLY A 862 15.67 2.41 -9.34
N LYS A 863 16.96 2.11 -9.50
CA LYS A 863 17.72 1.17 -8.65
C LYS A 863 18.80 1.90 -7.85
N PRO A 864 19.26 1.33 -6.71
CA PRO A 864 20.39 1.88 -5.96
C PRO A 864 21.64 2.03 -6.84
N ILE A 865 22.28 3.18 -6.76
CA ILE A 865 23.59 3.39 -7.39
C ILE A 865 24.70 2.71 -6.58
N CYS A 866 25.90 2.65 -7.15
CA CYS A 866 26.98 1.86 -6.58
C CYS A 866 27.31 2.27 -5.13
N ASN A 867 27.38 1.27 -4.26
CA ASN A 867 27.59 1.35 -2.81
C ASN A 867 26.46 1.99 -1.99
N ASP A 868 25.35 2.40 -2.61
CA ASP A 868 24.13 2.78 -1.90
C ASP A 868 23.20 1.59 -1.76
N LYS A 869 22.45 1.56 -0.65
CA LYS A 869 21.50 0.49 -0.33
C LYS A 869 20.14 1.10 -0.03
N MET A 870 19.08 0.49 -0.56
CA MET A 870 17.70 0.87 -0.33
C MET A 870 16.99 -0.23 0.44
N TYR A 871 16.17 0.16 1.42
CA TYR A 871 15.31 -0.75 2.16
C TYR A 871 13.90 -0.18 2.23
N ILE A 872 12.89 -1.00 1.97
CA ILE A 872 11.48 -0.64 2.14
C ILE A 872 10.99 -1.37 3.39
N LEU A 873 10.70 -0.62 4.45
CA LEU A 873 10.46 -1.16 5.79
C LEU A 873 9.10 -0.78 6.36
N ASP A 874 8.59 -1.64 7.26
CA ASP A 874 7.38 -1.39 8.05
C ASP A 874 7.68 -0.51 9.30
N LYS A 875 6.62 -0.21 10.08
CA LYS A 875 6.72 0.56 11.33
C LYS A 875 7.63 -0.07 12.40
N ASN A 876 7.98 -1.36 12.27
CA ASN A 876 8.86 -2.10 13.17
C ASN A 876 10.27 -2.30 12.60
N MET A 877 10.63 -1.58 11.52
CA MET A 877 11.91 -1.70 10.83
C MET A 877 12.16 -3.07 10.20
N LYS A 878 11.09 -3.83 9.89
CA LYS A 878 11.17 -5.09 9.16
C LYS A 878 10.95 -4.87 7.66
N PRO A 879 11.61 -5.62 6.78
CA PRO A 879 11.37 -5.52 5.34
C PRO A 879 9.93 -5.91 5.01
N VAL A 880 9.38 -5.29 3.95
CA VAL A 880 8.07 -5.64 3.39
C VAL A 880 8.23 -6.39 2.06
N PRO A 881 7.25 -7.25 1.66
CA PRO A 881 7.29 -7.97 0.39
C PRO A 881 7.34 -7.04 -0.84
N ILE A 882 7.72 -7.59 -1.98
CA ILE A 882 7.70 -6.85 -3.25
C ILE A 882 6.26 -6.41 -3.56
N GLY A 883 6.10 -5.17 -4.03
CA GLY A 883 4.81 -4.57 -4.33
C GLY A 883 4.01 -4.07 -3.12
N VAL A 884 4.47 -4.33 -1.88
CA VAL A 884 3.87 -3.81 -0.64
C VAL A 884 4.49 -2.46 -0.30
N GLU A 885 3.65 -1.53 0.15
CA GLU A 885 4.06 -0.19 0.57
C GLU A 885 4.81 -0.23 1.91
N GLY A 886 5.91 0.51 1.98
CA GLY A 886 6.63 0.79 3.21
C GLY A 886 7.42 2.09 3.13
N GLU A 887 8.10 2.44 4.22
CA GLU A 887 8.95 3.63 4.26
C GLU A 887 10.33 3.32 3.64
N ILE A 888 10.86 4.26 2.86
CA ILE A 888 12.17 4.15 2.21
C ILE A 888 13.27 4.51 3.22
N PHE A 889 14.23 3.60 3.39
CA PHE A 889 15.47 3.82 4.15
C PHE A 889 16.67 3.71 3.21
N ILE A 890 17.65 4.57 3.43
CA ILE A 890 18.86 4.64 2.60
C ILE A 890 20.06 4.30 3.47
N GLY A 891 20.74 3.20 3.17
CA GLY A 891 22.03 2.82 3.75
C GLY A 891 23.17 3.00 2.75
N GLY A 892 24.39 2.70 3.19
CA GLY A 892 25.56 2.68 2.33
C GLY A 892 26.32 4.00 2.30
N TYR A 893 27.12 4.17 1.26
CA TYR A 893 28.27 5.10 1.27
C TYR A 893 27.85 6.56 1.08
N GLY A 894 26.67 6.81 0.51
CA GLY A 894 26.10 8.16 0.36
C GLY A 894 25.59 8.78 1.66
N VAL A 895 25.37 8.00 2.72
CA VAL A 895 24.78 8.48 3.99
C VAL A 895 25.72 9.47 4.70
N GLY A 896 25.21 10.68 4.93
CA GLY A 896 25.93 11.78 5.58
C GLY A 896 26.13 11.57 7.08
N VAL A 897 26.69 12.59 7.74
CA VAL A 897 27.06 12.53 9.17
C VAL A 897 25.86 12.74 10.09
N GLY A 898 24.92 13.58 9.68
CA GLY A 898 23.84 14.06 10.52
C GLY A 898 23.54 15.54 10.31
N TYR A 899 22.95 16.14 11.33
CA TYR A 899 22.57 17.55 11.33
C TYR A 899 23.43 18.37 12.30
N LEU A 900 23.93 19.51 11.83
CA LEU A 900 24.74 20.45 12.62
C LEU A 900 23.98 20.88 13.88
N ASN A 901 24.60 20.70 15.05
CA ASN A 901 24.05 21.07 16.36
C ASN A 901 22.64 20.51 16.64
N ARG A 902 22.30 19.33 16.09
CA ARG A 902 20.98 18.68 16.28
C ARG A 902 21.14 17.18 16.53
N GLU A 903 21.77 16.82 17.64
CA GLU A 903 22.06 15.42 18.02
C GLU A 903 20.80 14.56 18.10
N LYS A 904 19.75 15.02 18.81
CA LYS A 904 18.49 14.27 18.95
C LYS A 904 17.81 13.99 17.60
N LEU A 905 17.77 14.97 16.71
CA LEU A 905 17.19 14.79 15.37
C LEU A 905 18.06 13.88 14.50
N THR A 906 19.38 13.93 14.69
CA THR A 906 20.32 13.02 14.03
C THR A 906 20.05 11.59 14.48
N GLU A 907 19.93 11.31 15.78
CA GLU A 907 19.61 9.97 16.29
C GLU A 907 18.24 9.45 15.81
N GLU A 908 17.24 10.33 15.68
CA GLU A 908 15.91 9.98 15.18
C GLU A 908 15.93 9.57 13.69
N ARG A 909 16.75 10.25 12.87
CA ARG A 909 16.75 10.09 11.41
C ARG A 909 17.88 9.23 10.87
N PHE A 910 19.00 9.11 11.57
CA PHE A 910 20.17 8.30 11.20
C PHE A 910 20.25 7.12 12.17
N VAL A 911 19.52 6.06 11.84
CA VAL A 911 19.33 4.91 12.71
C VAL A 911 20.32 3.79 12.41
N THR A 912 20.55 2.91 13.39
CA THR A 912 21.37 1.70 13.17
C THR A 912 20.73 0.82 12.09
N CYS A 913 21.53 0.39 11.12
CA CYS A 913 21.09 -0.53 10.06
C CYS A 913 21.17 -1.99 10.56
N PRO A 914 20.03 -2.70 10.68
CA PRO A 914 20.03 -4.11 11.12
C PRO A 914 20.50 -5.08 10.02
N PHE A 915 20.67 -4.61 8.78
CA PHE A 915 21.00 -5.43 7.61
C PHE A 915 22.50 -5.38 7.25
N ASN A 916 23.35 -4.85 8.14
CA ASN A 916 24.79 -4.78 7.94
C ASN A 916 25.49 -6.13 8.20
N ILE A 917 25.13 -7.16 7.43
CA ILE A 917 25.57 -8.55 7.63
C ILE A 917 27.10 -8.68 7.43
N GLU A 918 27.67 -7.89 6.52
CA GLU A 918 29.10 -7.92 6.19
C GLU A 918 29.98 -7.11 7.17
N ASN A 919 29.38 -6.49 8.20
CA ASN A 919 30.06 -5.62 9.16
C ASN A 919 30.86 -4.48 8.51
N ASP A 920 30.35 -3.96 7.40
CA ASP A 920 30.92 -2.79 6.74
C ASP A 920 30.61 -1.52 7.56
N ASN A 921 31.64 -0.76 7.91
CA ASN A 921 31.52 0.45 8.70
C ASN A 921 30.64 1.52 8.03
N HIS A 922 30.63 1.59 6.69
CA HIS A 922 29.82 2.53 5.92
C HIS A 922 28.35 2.13 5.86
N CYS A 923 28.03 0.86 6.10
CA CYS A 923 26.67 0.33 6.13
C CYS A 923 26.08 0.23 7.54
N ARG A 924 26.78 0.71 8.59
CA ARG A 924 26.31 0.63 9.99
C ARG A 924 25.07 1.50 10.27
N VAL A 925 24.92 2.60 9.53
CA VAL A 925 23.84 3.58 9.70
C VAL A 925 23.02 3.63 8.43
N MET A 926 21.71 3.81 8.57
CA MET A 926 20.80 4.12 7.48
C MET A 926 19.95 5.34 7.82
N TYR A 927 19.60 6.12 6.80
CA TYR A 927 18.79 7.31 6.89
C TYR A 927 17.31 7.01 6.67
N LYS A 928 16.46 7.49 7.59
CA LYS A 928 15.01 7.43 7.57
C LYS A 928 14.42 8.61 6.79
N THR A 929 14.01 8.36 5.55
CA THR A 929 13.66 9.43 4.59
C THR A 929 12.33 10.15 4.88
N GLY A 930 11.36 9.45 5.49
CA GLY A 930 9.96 9.88 5.52
C GLY A 930 9.22 9.72 4.18
N ASP A 931 9.86 9.13 3.18
CA ASP A 931 9.26 8.82 1.88
C ASP A 931 8.67 7.41 1.87
N LEU A 932 7.55 7.23 1.16
CA LEU A 932 6.88 5.94 0.97
C LEU A 932 7.21 5.40 -0.42
N GLY A 933 7.43 4.08 -0.49
CA GLY A 933 7.68 3.40 -1.74
C GLY A 933 7.40 1.92 -1.68
N LYS A 934 7.52 1.26 -2.83
CA LYS A 934 7.43 -0.20 -2.94
C LYS A 934 8.40 -0.72 -4.00
N TRP A 935 8.93 -1.91 -3.77
CA TRP A 935 9.75 -2.61 -4.76
C TRP A 935 8.92 -3.09 -5.95
N THR A 936 9.51 -3.07 -7.13
CA THR A 936 9.09 -3.86 -8.29
C THR A 936 9.83 -5.19 -8.33
N ASN A 937 9.35 -6.15 -9.13
CA ASN A 937 10.02 -7.44 -9.34
C ASN A 937 11.44 -7.28 -9.94
N ASN A 938 11.70 -6.17 -10.63
CA ASN A 938 12.99 -5.87 -11.25
C ASN A 938 13.99 -5.21 -10.30
N GLY A 939 13.61 -5.00 -9.03
CA GLY A 939 14.43 -4.29 -8.05
C GLY A 939 14.50 -2.79 -8.29
N GLU A 940 13.47 -2.21 -8.90
CA GLU A 940 13.27 -0.76 -8.97
C GLU A 940 12.27 -0.31 -7.89
N ILE A 941 12.27 0.97 -7.55
CA ILE A 941 11.37 1.51 -6.53
C ILE A 941 10.32 2.42 -7.17
N ILE A 942 9.05 2.15 -6.87
CA ILE A 942 7.95 3.07 -7.15
C ILE A 942 7.82 4.01 -5.96
N TYR A 943 7.99 5.31 -6.21
CA TYR A 943 7.75 6.36 -5.22
C TYR A 943 6.24 6.62 -5.06
N LEU A 944 5.77 6.68 -3.81
CA LEU A 944 4.35 6.84 -3.46
C LEU A 944 4.02 8.17 -2.76
N GLY A 945 5.04 8.96 -2.44
CA GLY A 945 4.87 10.23 -1.73
C GLY A 945 5.55 10.23 -0.36
N ARG A 946 5.09 11.09 0.54
CA ARG A 946 5.63 11.23 1.91
C ARG A 946 4.65 10.69 2.94
N ASN A 947 5.18 10.14 4.03
CA ASN A 947 4.41 9.74 5.20
C ASN A 947 4.18 10.89 6.20
N ASP A 948 4.87 12.01 6.01
CA ASP A 948 4.82 13.20 6.85
C ASP A 948 4.19 14.40 6.11
N PHE A 949 4.19 15.57 6.76
CA PHE A 949 3.60 16.80 6.20
C PHE A 949 4.57 17.63 5.38
N GLN A 950 5.77 17.13 5.12
CA GLN A 950 6.68 17.78 4.22
C GLN A 950 6.17 17.64 2.79
N VAL A 951 6.37 18.69 2.00
CA VAL A 951 5.98 18.73 0.60
C VAL A 951 7.16 19.16 -0.26
N LYS A 952 7.09 18.80 -1.53
CA LYS A 952 7.99 19.32 -2.57
C LYS A 952 7.16 20.15 -3.54
N ILE A 953 7.54 21.42 -3.69
CA ILE A 953 6.89 22.39 -4.59
C ILE A 953 8.00 23.06 -5.40
N HIS A 954 7.93 22.96 -6.72
CA HIS A 954 8.93 23.48 -7.68
C HIS A 954 10.38 23.03 -7.38
N GLY A 955 10.55 21.84 -6.81
CA GLY A 955 11.84 21.27 -6.41
C GLY A 955 12.31 21.68 -5.02
N HIS A 956 11.61 22.61 -4.37
CA HIS A 956 11.92 23.04 -3.01
C HIS A 956 11.29 22.07 -2.00
N ARG A 957 12.14 21.58 -1.08
CA ARG A 957 11.69 20.83 0.10
C ARG A 957 11.14 21.84 1.12
N ILE A 958 9.86 21.72 1.45
CA ILE A 958 9.13 22.65 2.31
C ILE A 958 8.51 21.87 3.48
N GLU A 959 8.85 22.29 4.70
CA GLU A 959 8.21 21.81 5.93
C GLU A 959 7.04 22.74 6.26
N LEU A 960 5.80 22.26 6.13
CA LEU A 960 4.62 23.09 6.38
C LEU A 960 4.57 23.61 7.82
N GLU A 961 5.14 22.86 8.78
CA GLU A 961 5.21 23.28 10.17
C GLU A 961 6.18 24.45 10.40
N GLU A 962 7.20 24.63 9.54
CA GLU A 962 8.06 25.83 9.57
C GLU A 962 7.28 27.09 9.25
N ILE A 963 6.36 26.99 8.29
CA ILE A 963 5.46 28.09 7.93
C ILE A 963 4.46 28.32 9.07
N ASN A 964 3.83 27.25 9.60
CA ASN A 964 2.91 27.35 10.74
C ASN A 964 3.57 28.04 11.94
N ASN A 965 4.80 27.67 12.30
CA ASN A 965 5.48 28.25 13.45
C ASN A 965 5.84 29.73 13.23
N ALA A 966 6.21 30.11 12.01
CA ALA A 966 6.40 31.51 11.66
C ALA A 966 5.09 32.32 11.79
N ILE A 967 3.97 31.78 11.32
CA ILE A 967 2.64 32.42 11.43
C ILE A 967 2.20 32.53 12.89
N LYS A 968 2.34 31.46 13.69
CA LYS A 968 2.02 31.43 15.13
C LYS A 968 2.83 32.46 15.94
N SER A 969 3.94 32.98 15.41
CA SER A 969 4.72 34.04 16.08
C SER A 969 4.10 35.44 15.94
N ILE A 970 3.03 35.59 15.14
CA ILE A 970 2.24 36.81 15.05
C ILE A 970 1.22 36.80 16.21
N ASN A 971 1.31 37.78 17.12
CA ASN A 971 0.58 37.79 18.39
C ASN A 971 -0.95 37.71 18.24
N GLU A 972 -1.48 38.25 17.15
CA GLU A 972 -2.91 38.33 16.86
C GLU A 972 -3.49 37.00 16.33
N ILE A 973 -2.64 36.04 15.94
CA ILE A 973 -3.05 34.74 15.41
C ILE A 973 -3.01 33.68 16.52
N LYS A 974 -4.18 33.08 16.81
CA LYS A 974 -4.32 32.06 17.86
C LYS A 974 -3.94 30.67 17.37
N HIS A 975 -4.37 30.33 16.15
CA HIS A 975 -4.07 29.05 15.50
C HIS A 975 -3.82 29.28 14.01
N SER A 976 -2.95 28.46 13.42
CA SER A 976 -2.73 28.42 11.98
C SER A 976 -2.48 27.00 11.50
N ILE A 977 -2.89 26.72 10.28
CA ILE A 977 -2.68 25.47 9.56
C ILE A 977 -2.30 25.82 8.13
N VAL A 978 -1.11 25.41 7.71
CA VAL A 978 -0.68 25.48 6.32
C VAL A 978 -0.82 24.11 5.69
N ILE A 979 -1.46 24.05 4.53
CA ILE A 979 -1.54 22.87 3.67
C ILE A 979 -0.97 23.19 2.29
N ALA A 980 -0.53 22.15 1.58
CA ALA A 980 -0.36 22.22 0.14
C ALA A 980 -1.62 21.68 -0.53
N ASN A 981 -2.14 22.42 -1.52
CA ASN A 981 -3.23 21.99 -2.38
C ASN A 981 -2.74 21.94 -3.84
N SER A 982 -3.53 21.38 -4.75
CA SER A 982 -3.18 21.26 -6.17
C SER A 982 -4.18 21.99 -7.07
N LYS A 983 -3.69 22.79 -8.02
CA LYS A 983 -4.49 23.35 -9.12
C LYS A 983 -4.95 22.20 -10.03
N THR A 984 -5.96 22.43 -10.88
CA THR A 984 -6.40 21.47 -11.92
C THR A 984 -5.28 21.09 -12.90
N SER A 985 -4.25 21.94 -13.05
CA SER A 985 -3.03 21.66 -13.83
C SER A 985 -2.08 20.66 -13.16
N GLY A 986 -2.35 20.23 -11.92
CA GLY A 986 -1.48 19.38 -11.10
C GLY A 986 -0.41 20.13 -10.30
N GLU A 987 -0.27 21.45 -10.53
CA GLU A 987 0.69 22.28 -9.80
C GLU A 987 0.28 22.45 -8.33
N LYS A 988 1.25 22.30 -7.42
CA LYS A 988 1.03 22.48 -5.98
C LYS A 988 1.21 23.93 -5.56
N TYR A 989 0.36 24.40 -4.65
CA TYR A 989 0.44 25.73 -4.04
C TYR A 989 0.14 25.65 -2.54
N LEU A 990 0.51 26.69 -1.79
CA LEU A 990 0.36 26.74 -0.33
C LEU A 990 -0.86 27.57 0.08
N VAL A 991 -1.65 27.06 1.04
CA VAL A 991 -2.78 27.76 1.65
C VAL A 991 -2.58 27.81 3.16
N CYS A 992 -2.72 28.98 3.75
CA CYS A 992 -2.73 29.19 5.20
C CYS A 992 -4.15 29.43 5.70
N TYR A 993 -4.67 28.53 6.52
CA TYR A 993 -5.87 28.76 7.31
C TYR A 993 -5.47 29.29 8.68
N TYR A 994 -6.12 30.36 9.16
CA TYR A 994 -5.79 30.96 10.45
C TYR A 994 -7.02 31.39 11.25
N ILE A 995 -6.89 31.35 12.57
CA ILE A 995 -7.88 31.86 13.53
C ILE A 995 -7.27 33.09 14.21
N SER A 996 -7.99 34.21 14.15
CA SER A 996 -7.64 35.48 14.78
C SER A 996 -8.86 36.08 15.48
N ASN A 997 -8.62 36.82 16.56
CA ASN A 997 -9.69 37.48 17.33
C ASN A 997 -10.08 38.85 16.73
N GLU A 998 -9.27 39.37 15.81
CA GLU A 998 -9.45 40.68 15.16
C GLU A 998 -9.34 40.47 13.64
N ASP A 999 -9.96 41.36 12.85
CA ASP A 999 -9.75 41.35 11.40
C ASP A 999 -8.30 41.73 11.09
N MET A 1000 -7.57 40.73 10.59
CA MET A 1000 -6.16 40.86 10.25
C MET A 1000 -6.01 41.18 8.78
N ASN A 1001 -5.23 42.23 8.48
CA ASN A 1001 -4.86 42.53 7.11
C ASN A 1001 -3.85 41.47 6.61
N ILE A 1002 -4.24 40.67 5.61
CA ILE A 1002 -3.43 39.59 5.02
C ILE A 1002 -2.06 40.08 4.56
N LYS A 1003 -1.98 41.32 4.04
CA LYS A 1003 -0.72 41.96 3.64
C LYS A 1003 0.26 42.11 4.80
N LYS A 1004 -0.23 42.38 6.02
CA LYS A 1004 0.63 42.42 7.22
C LYS A 1004 1.19 41.04 7.55
N ILE A 1005 0.37 39.99 7.48
CA ILE A 1005 0.80 38.60 7.70
C ILE A 1005 1.88 38.24 6.67
N ARG A 1006 1.60 38.46 5.38
CA ARG A 1006 2.52 38.16 4.28
C ARG A 1006 3.85 38.93 4.41
N ASN A 1007 3.79 40.23 4.72
CA ASN A 1007 4.98 41.06 4.92
C ASN A 1007 5.82 40.58 6.11
N TYR A 1008 5.17 40.17 7.20
CA TYR A 1008 5.88 39.58 8.34
C TYR A 1008 6.58 38.28 7.96
N LEU A 1009 5.89 37.39 7.23
CA LEU A 1009 6.48 36.12 6.78
C LEU A 1009 7.65 36.33 5.81
N LYS A 1010 7.57 37.31 4.90
CA LYS A 1010 8.68 37.67 3.97
C LYS A 1010 9.97 38.08 4.69
N LEU A 1011 9.90 38.50 5.96
CA LEU A 1011 11.08 38.79 6.79
C LEU A 1011 11.73 37.54 7.38
N LYS A 1012 10.97 36.44 7.56
CA LYS A 1012 11.41 35.24 8.29
C LYS A 1012 11.64 34.03 7.37
N LEU A 1013 10.86 33.94 6.30
CA LEU A 1013 10.80 32.80 5.41
C LEU A 1013 11.26 33.18 3.99
N PRO A 1014 11.86 32.25 3.24
CA PRO A 1014 12.08 32.39 1.81
C PRO A 1014 10.76 32.61 1.06
N MET A 1015 10.81 33.28 -0.09
CA MET A 1015 9.61 33.63 -0.85
C MET A 1015 8.78 32.40 -1.27
N TYR A 1016 9.43 31.30 -1.65
CA TYR A 1016 8.77 30.04 -2.02
C TYR A 1016 8.06 29.33 -0.86
N MET A 1017 8.27 29.75 0.40
CA MET A 1017 7.57 29.22 1.58
C MET A 1017 6.40 30.12 2.02
N ILE A 1018 6.17 31.24 1.35
CA ILE A 1018 5.06 32.14 1.67
C ILE A 1018 3.78 31.57 1.07
N PRO A 1019 2.72 31.34 1.86
CA PRO A 1019 1.45 30.85 1.33
C PRO A 1019 0.88 31.74 0.21
N ASN A 1020 0.40 31.11 -0.85
CA ASN A 1020 -0.27 31.79 -1.97
C ASN A 1020 -1.60 32.40 -1.49
N TYR A 1021 -2.33 31.68 -0.64
CA TYR A 1021 -3.63 32.08 -0.12
C TYR A 1021 -3.67 32.07 1.41
N PHE A 1022 -4.48 32.97 1.98
CA PHE A 1022 -4.71 33.09 3.42
C PHE A 1022 -6.20 33.15 3.71
N GLN A 1023 -6.76 32.11 4.33
CA GLN A 1023 -8.18 32.06 4.67
C GLN A 1023 -8.37 32.17 6.19
N ARG A 1024 -9.20 33.12 6.63
CA ARG A 1024 -9.65 33.16 8.02
C ARG A 1024 -10.73 32.09 8.22
N ILE A 1025 -10.57 31.26 9.25
CA ILE A 1025 -11.57 30.28 9.67
C ILE A 1025 -12.01 30.58 11.11
N GLU A 1026 -13.26 30.25 11.46
CA GLU A 1026 -13.75 30.41 12.84
C GLU A 1026 -13.26 29.28 13.75
N GLU A 1027 -13.21 28.06 13.22
CA GLU A 1027 -12.74 26.88 13.92
C GLU A 1027 -11.95 25.95 12.99
N ILE A 1028 -11.10 25.11 13.58
CA ILE A 1028 -10.37 24.09 12.83
C ILE A 1028 -11.32 22.91 12.63
N PRO A 1029 -11.64 22.51 11.39
CA PRO A 1029 -12.49 21.35 11.16
C PRO A 1029 -11.77 20.09 11.65
N LEU A 1030 -12.45 19.33 12.51
CA LEU A 1030 -11.95 18.07 13.04
C LEU A 1030 -12.79 16.92 12.49
N SER A 1031 -12.14 15.81 12.19
CA SER A 1031 -12.82 14.55 11.88
C SER A 1031 -13.52 14.01 13.14
N VAL A 1032 -14.34 12.98 12.96
CA VAL A 1032 -15.03 12.28 14.07
C VAL A 1032 -14.06 11.82 15.17
N ASN A 1033 -12.77 11.69 14.85
CA ASN A 1033 -11.69 11.26 15.74
C ASN A 1033 -10.89 12.42 16.38
N GLY A 1034 -11.34 13.68 16.22
CA GLY A 1034 -10.67 14.86 16.81
C GLY A 1034 -9.33 15.23 16.15
N LYS A 1035 -9.01 14.67 14.97
CA LYS A 1035 -7.86 15.07 14.14
C LYS A 1035 -8.30 16.10 13.10
N LEU A 1036 -7.39 16.96 12.64
CA LEU A 1036 -7.64 17.89 11.53
C LEU A 1036 -8.26 17.18 10.31
N ASP A 1037 -9.46 17.59 9.89
CA ASP A 1037 -10.07 17.16 8.64
C ASP A 1037 -9.70 18.14 7.53
N ARG A 1038 -8.70 17.76 6.74
CA ARG A 1038 -8.19 18.58 5.63
C ARG A 1038 -9.17 18.72 4.48
N LYS A 1039 -10.05 17.73 4.29
CA LYS A 1039 -11.03 17.76 3.18
C LYS A 1039 -12.21 18.67 3.51
N ALA A 1040 -12.43 18.94 4.79
CA ALA A 1040 -13.44 19.87 5.28
C ALA A 1040 -12.94 21.32 5.38
N LEU A 1041 -11.65 21.59 5.09
CA LEU A 1041 -11.15 22.95 4.98
C LEU A 1041 -11.78 23.62 3.74
N PRO A 1042 -12.27 24.87 3.85
CA PRO A 1042 -12.91 25.56 2.74
C PRO A 1042 -11.90 25.81 1.61
N GLU A 1043 -12.29 25.57 0.36
CA GLU A 1043 -11.42 25.93 -0.76
C GLU A 1043 -11.23 27.45 -0.82
N PRO A 1044 -10.00 27.95 -1.07
CA PRO A 1044 -9.78 29.37 -1.23
C PRO A 1044 -10.51 29.87 -2.48
N ASP A 1045 -11.42 30.83 -2.32
CA ASP A 1045 -12.07 31.50 -3.45
C ASP A 1045 -11.11 32.54 -4.02
N MET A 1046 -10.89 32.51 -5.33
CA MET A 1046 -10.14 33.57 -6.03
C MET A 1046 -10.88 34.92 -5.95
N ASN A 1047 -12.12 34.98 -5.46
CA ASN A 1047 -12.84 36.24 -5.26
C ASN A 1047 -12.71 36.82 -3.84
N ASP A 1048 -12.10 36.08 -2.88
CA ASP A 1048 -11.85 36.56 -1.51
C ASP A 1048 -10.64 37.53 -1.43
N TYR A 1049 -10.30 38.19 -2.55
CA TYR A 1049 -9.36 39.30 -2.55
C TYR A 1049 -9.92 40.44 -1.70
N SER A 1050 -9.10 40.98 -0.79
CA SER A 1050 -9.50 42.10 0.04
C SER A 1050 -9.95 43.27 -0.83
N GLU A 1051 -11.26 43.52 -0.88
CA GLU A 1051 -11.87 44.70 -1.52
C GLU A 1051 -11.33 46.02 -0.94
N GLU A 1052 -10.67 45.98 0.23
CA GLU A 1052 -10.36 47.16 1.04
C GLU A 1052 -9.24 48.08 0.51
N ASP A 1053 -8.47 47.70 -0.53
CA ASP A 1053 -7.35 48.51 -1.04
C ASP A 1053 -7.29 48.63 -2.58
N PHE A 1054 -8.42 48.48 -3.29
CA PHE A 1054 -8.44 48.73 -4.75
C PHE A 1054 -8.22 50.22 -5.05
N VAL A 1055 -6.98 50.58 -5.40
CA VAL A 1055 -6.64 51.90 -5.92
C VAL A 1055 -6.40 51.79 -7.41
N LYS A 1056 -7.17 52.53 -8.21
CA LYS A 1056 -7.03 52.52 -9.67
C LYS A 1056 -5.62 52.89 -10.10
N ALA A 1057 -5.15 52.25 -11.16
CA ALA A 1057 -3.97 52.68 -11.89
C ALA A 1057 -4.12 54.14 -12.36
N GLU A 1058 -3.19 55.00 -11.94
CA GLU A 1058 -3.22 56.44 -12.17
C GLU A 1058 -2.33 56.81 -13.36
N THR A 1059 -1.10 56.29 -13.38
CA THR A 1059 -0.14 56.55 -14.45
C THR A 1059 -0.41 55.70 -15.69
N GLN A 1060 0.10 56.12 -16.85
CA GLN A 1060 -0.02 55.34 -18.09
C GLN A 1060 0.65 53.97 -17.94
N THR A 1061 1.82 53.92 -17.30
CA THR A 1061 2.55 52.67 -17.02
C THR A 1061 1.78 51.74 -16.09
N GLU A 1062 1.17 52.27 -15.02
CA GLU A 1062 0.35 51.44 -14.13
C GLU A 1062 -0.84 50.83 -14.88
N LYS A 1063 -1.50 51.57 -15.78
CA LYS A 1063 -2.64 51.06 -16.55
C LYS A 1063 -2.23 49.97 -17.52
N GLU A 1064 -1.07 50.10 -18.16
CA GLU A 1064 -0.50 49.09 -19.03
C GLU A 1064 -0.13 47.82 -18.25
N ILE A 1065 0.48 47.95 -17.08
CA ILE A 1065 0.79 46.81 -16.20
C ILE A 1065 -0.49 46.13 -15.71
N SER A 1066 -1.51 46.89 -15.30
CA SER A 1066 -2.80 46.33 -14.89
C SER A 1066 -3.48 45.58 -16.03
N ALA A 1067 -3.37 46.07 -17.28
CA ALA A 1067 -3.88 45.37 -18.46
C ALA A 1067 -3.15 44.04 -18.71
N ILE A 1068 -1.82 44.02 -18.56
CA ILE A 1068 -1.01 42.80 -18.67
C ILE A 1068 -1.42 41.78 -17.60
N PHE A 1069 -1.59 42.20 -16.34
CA PHE A 1069 -2.02 41.31 -15.26
C PHE A 1069 -3.43 40.76 -15.50
N SER A 1070 -4.37 41.61 -15.94
CA SER A 1070 -5.73 41.20 -16.30
C SER A 1070 -5.73 40.13 -17.40
N GLU A 1071 -4.88 40.29 -18.43
CA GLU A 1071 -4.75 39.33 -19.53
C GLU A 1071 -4.11 38.00 -19.09
N ILE A 1072 -3.01 38.05 -18.33
CA ILE A 1072 -2.28 36.86 -17.88
C ILE A 1072 -3.11 36.00 -16.92
N PHE A 1073 -3.79 36.64 -15.97
CA PHE A 1073 -4.53 35.94 -14.91
C PHE A 1073 -6.02 35.75 -15.22
N ASN A 1074 -6.46 36.23 -16.39
CA ASN A 1074 -7.85 36.16 -16.84
C ASN A 1074 -8.85 36.71 -15.80
N ILE A 1075 -8.47 37.83 -15.17
CA ILE A 1075 -9.26 38.58 -14.17
C ILE A 1075 -9.71 39.92 -14.77
N SER A 1076 -10.78 40.51 -14.26
CA SER A 1076 -11.31 41.76 -14.82
C SER A 1076 -10.31 42.90 -14.63
N ILE A 1077 -10.10 43.73 -15.66
CA ILE A 1077 -9.25 44.94 -15.53
C ILE A 1077 -9.73 45.89 -14.43
N ASN A 1078 -11.01 45.83 -14.06
CA ASN A 1078 -11.58 46.62 -12.97
C ASN A 1078 -11.24 46.06 -11.58
N GLU A 1079 -10.63 44.88 -11.49
CA GLU A 1079 -10.17 44.23 -10.26
C GLU A 1079 -8.65 44.38 -10.08
N VAL A 1080 -7.92 44.83 -11.12
CA VAL A 1080 -6.47 45.06 -11.08
C VAL A 1080 -6.15 46.54 -10.83
N GLY A 1081 -5.82 46.87 -9.59
CA GLY A 1081 -5.40 48.20 -9.15
C GLY A 1081 -3.88 48.36 -9.13
N LYS A 1082 -3.40 49.58 -8.84
CA LYS A 1082 -1.95 49.87 -8.71
C LYS A 1082 -1.30 49.18 -7.50
N MET A 1083 -2.11 48.68 -6.56
CA MET A 1083 -1.66 47.98 -5.36
C MET A 1083 -1.82 46.46 -5.47
N THR A 1084 -2.33 45.94 -6.60
CA THR A 1084 -2.50 44.50 -6.83
C THR A 1084 -1.14 43.81 -6.88
N ASP A 1085 -0.92 42.85 -5.98
CA ASP A 1085 0.30 42.05 -5.91
C ASP A 1085 0.18 40.85 -6.87
N PHE A 1086 1.19 40.67 -7.72
CA PHE A 1086 1.24 39.59 -8.72
C PHE A 1086 1.04 38.19 -8.12
N TYR A 1087 1.57 37.95 -6.92
CA TYR A 1087 1.46 36.65 -6.24
C TYR A 1087 0.12 36.49 -5.50
N GLU A 1088 -0.63 37.57 -5.25
CA GLU A 1088 -2.00 37.48 -4.73
C GLU A 1088 -2.94 36.95 -5.80
N ILE A 1089 -2.81 37.44 -7.04
CA ILE A 1089 -3.65 37.02 -8.17
C ILE A 1089 -3.25 35.68 -8.80
N GLY A 1090 -2.42 34.89 -8.11
CA GLY A 1090 -2.06 33.54 -8.52
C GLY A 1090 -0.79 33.43 -9.37
N GLY A 1091 0.01 34.50 -9.47
CA GLY A 1091 1.33 34.45 -10.09
C GLY A 1091 2.32 33.61 -9.29
N ASP A 1092 3.20 32.92 -10.01
CA ASP A 1092 4.24 32.04 -9.49
C ASP A 1092 5.65 32.44 -9.95
#